data_AF-A0A7Y3AR55-F1
#
_entry.id   AF-A0A7Y3AR55-F1
#
_cell.length_a   1.000
_cell.length_b   1.000
_cell.length_c   1.000
_cell.angle_alpha   90.00
_cell.angle_beta   90.00
_cell.angle_gamma   90.00
#
_symmetry.space_group_name_H-M   'P 1'
#
loop_
_entity.id
_entity.type
_entity.pdbx_description
1 polymer ?
#
loop_
_entity_poly.entity_id
_entity_poly.type
_entity_poly.pdbx_seq_one_letter_code
_entity_poly.pdbx_strand_id
1 'polypeptide(L)'
;MSNKPEKESGTVQSTSGINTGKAPAVHTPLRFVTAASLFDGHDAAINIMRRLIQAQGCEVIHLGHNRGVLDIVRAAIQEDADAIAISSYQGGHMEFFRFMVDQLRERGAGHIQIFGGGGGTITLDEIAELEDYGVNRIYHPDDGMGMGLVEMIEDVVQRAAEHRLPPEIPASLRKDNANDVAHMLSALESGLFGEAELKMKRHEWAGADKQAPVIGITGTGGAGKSSVTDEILNRMLSSFPEKRIAVLAVDPTRRRTGGALLGDRIRMNSLRSERIYMRSMATRRQHLATSAMLQDAIDFLKSAGFDLVIVETAGIGQSDSQIVDLVDLSCYIMTSDFGAQSQLEKIDMLDYAELVILNKFDRRAAEDALRDVRKQWKRNHLAFTMDDDDVPVYPTIASQFNDAGISWMFVNLMRLLRTKLELPDEHWTPAIDVPVRTPKSSVLIPGKRTRYLAEIAEQGRDINQDIERQAQAASLAQNYYECLKDMNDPALPDEFMQYGSQDVNGEHELLVMRQRYNAAIQELSSEAIELLKAWPARKEGIRTEQYSYEVRGREITGDNYRESLSRLQIPKIGMPRDRDWGELLSFLMRENLPGGYPYTAGVFPYRRAGEDPIRMFAGEGTPERTNRRFHYLAKGQPAKRLSTAFDSVTLYGEDPHTRPDIYGKVGNSGVSIATLDDLKKLYSGFDLCSPTTSVSMTINGPAPMILAFFMNAAIDQQVEKHLDETGGWDKANKIIKDYFREGQPVYEGELPDGNDGLGLRLLGITGDKVVDAETYARIKADTISKVRGTVQADILKEDQAQNTCIFSTEFAMRMMGDIQQFFVDHKVRNFYSVSISGYHIAEAGANPISQLAFTLS
;
A
#
# COMPACT_ATOMS: atom_id res chain seq x y z
N MET A 1 39.53 -32.55 -65.76
CA MET A 1 40.37 -31.34 -65.83
C MET A 1 40.75 -30.97 -64.40
N SER A 2 41.76 -31.58 -63.79
CA SER A 2 43.20 -31.21 -63.83
C SER A 2 43.48 -29.79 -63.33
N ASN A 3 43.72 -29.61 -62.03
CA ASN A 3 45.08 -29.37 -61.51
C ASN A 3 45.11 -29.26 -59.97
N LYS A 4 45.99 -30.07 -59.39
CA LYS A 4 46.72 -29.90 -58.11
C LYS A 4 48.10 -29.28 -58.46
N PRO A 5 49.06 -29.03 -57.52
CA PRO A 5 49.03 -28.98 -56.04
C PRO A 5 49.82 -27.77 -55.46
N GLU A 6 49.93 -27.62 -54.13
CA GLU A 6 51.24 -27.63 -53.43
C GLU A 6 51.08 -27.66 -51.90
N LYS A 7 51.89 -28.52 -51.27
CA LYS A 7 52.14 -28.66 -49.83
C LYS A 7 53.61 -28.25 -49.66
N GLU A 8 53.92 -27.35 -48.75
CA GLU A 8 55.24 -27.32 -48.10
C GLU A 8 55.14 -27.01 -46.61
N SER A 9 56.04 -27.68 -45.90
CA SER A 9 56.24 -27.82 -44.47
C SER A 9 57.03 -26.64 -43.86
N GLY A 10 56.74 -26.28 -42.61
CA GLY A 10 57.59 -25.33 -41.87
C GLY A 10 57.40 -25.36 -40.35
N THR A 11 58.28 -26.11 -39.68
CA THR A 11 58.89 -25.84 -38.36
C THR A 11 58.00 -25.42 -37.17
N VAL A 12 57.84 -26.38 -36.25
CA VAL A 12 57.51 -26.14 -34.83
C VAL A 12 58.69 -25.42 -34.17
N GLN A 13 58.52 -24.14 -33.83
CA GLN A 13 59.32 -23.48 -32.81
C GLN A 13 58.54 -23.46 -31.51
N SER A 14 59.03 -24.23 -30.54
CA SER A 14 58.62 -24.20 -29.15
C SER A 14 59.08 -22.90 -28.51
N THR A 15 58.18 -21.93 -28.34
CA THR A 15 58.36 -20.86 -27.35
C THR A 15 57.59 -21.25 -26.10
N SER A 16 58.34 -21.64 -25.08
CA SER A 16 57.90 -21.81 -23.70
C SER A 16 57.45 -20.45 -23.15
N GLY A 17 56.19 -20.10 -23.40
CA GLY A 17 55.48 -19.05 -22.68
C GLY A 17 54.98 -19.60 -21.35
N ILE A 18 55.42 -19.01 -20.25
CA ILE A 18 54.93 -19.28 -18.90
C ILE A 18 53.41 -19.08 -18.90
N ASN A 19 52.67 -20.17 -18.66
CA ASN A 19 51.22 -20.18 -18.54
C ASN A 19 50.86 -19.50 -17.21
N THR A 20 50.51 -18.22 -17.22
CA THR A 20 49.93 -17.53 -16.07
C THR A 20 48.52 -18.08 -15.87
N GLY A 21 48.39 -19.06 -14.97
CA GLY A 21 47.18 -19.86 -14.76
C GLY A 21 45.98 -19.10 -14.20
N LYS A 22 45.36 -18.24 -15.02
CA LYS A 22 43.99 -17.77 -14.78
C LYS A 22 43.01 -18.76 -15.40
N ALA A 23 42.11 -19.32 -14.58
CA ALA A 23 41.01 -20.13 -15.08
C ALA A 23 40.09 -19.25 -15.96
N PRO A 24 39.49 -19.78 -17.05
CA PRO A 24 38.50 -19.04 -17.82
C PRO A 24 37.28 -18.75 -16.93
N ALA A 25 36.85 -17.49 -16.88
CA ALA A 25 35.72 -17.05 -16.07
C ALA A 25 34.45 -17.85 -16.43
N VAL A 26 33.71 -18.27 -15.41
CA VAL A 26 32.38 -18.87 -15.62
C VAL A 26 31.45 -17.76 -16.11
N HIS A 27 30.69 -18.00 -17.18
CA HIS A 27 29.72 -17.01 -17.68
C HIS A 27 28.61 -16.81 -16.64
N THR A 28 28.69 -15.72 -15.86
CA THR A 28 27.67 -15.35 -14.88
C THR A 28 26.46 -14.72 -15.58
N PRO A 29 25.23 -14.90 -15.07
CA PRO A 29 24.05 -14.20 -15.58
C PRO A 29 24.18 -12.68 -15.47
N LEU A 30 23.47 -11.94 -16.34
CA LEU A 30 23.32 -10.49 -16.19
C LEU A 30 22.46 -10.18 -14.95
N ARG A 31 22.79 -9.09 -14.27
CA ARG A 31 22.13 -8.61 -13.06
C ARG A 31 21.42 -7.28 -13.34
N PHE A 32 20.12 -7.24 -13.05
CA PHE A 32 19.27 -6.07 -13.26
C PHE A 32 18.70 -5.58 -11.94
N VAL A 33 18.80 -4.27 -11.68
CA VAL A 33 18.00 -3.61 -10.65
C VAL A 33 16.73 -3.05 -11.28
N THR A 34 15.56 -3.36 -10.72
CA THR A 34 14.28 -2.88 -11.26
C THR A 34 13.45 -2.18 -10.19
N ALA A 35 12.92 -1.00 -10.51
CA ALA A 35 12.12 -0.19 -9.57
C ALA A 35 11.13 0.73 -10.30
N ALA A 36 10.09 1.20 -9.59
CA ALA A 36 9.36 2.41 -9.98
C ALA A 36 9.96 3.65 -9.30
N SER A 37 9.86 4.80 -9.96
CA SER A 37 10.45 6.07 -9.51
C SER A 37 9.92 6.55 -8.13
N LEU A 38 10.57 7.56 -7.56
CA LEU A 38 10.18 8.12 -6.26
C LEU A 38 8.75 8.68 -6.33
N PHE A 39 7.96 8.42 -5.28
CA PHE A 39 6.55 8.80 -5.17
C PHE A 39 5.67 8.29 -6.31
N ASP A 40 6.06 7.16 -6.90
CA ASP A 40 5.33 6.49 -7.97
C ASP A 40 4.87 5.11 -7.52
N GLY A 41 3.54 4.91 -7.46
CA GLY A 41 2.89 3.64 -7.14
C GLY A 41 2.64 2.74 -8.36
N HIS A 42 2.89 3.23 -9.59
CA HIS A 42 2.60 2.50 -10.82
C HIS A 42 3.64 1.41 -11.10
N ASP A 43 3.48 0.27 -10.42
CA ASP A 43 4.41 -0.86 -10.51
C ASP A 43 3.98 -1.94 -11.52
N ALA A 44 2.76 -1.85 -12.06
CA ALA A 44 2.20 -2.84 -12.98
C ALA A 44 3.10 -3.08 -14.20
N ALA A 45 3.57 -1.99 -14.81
CA ALA A 45 4.47 -2.05 -15.97
C ALA A 45 5.80 -2.72 -15.62
N ILE A 46 6.51 -2.24 -14.59
CA ILE A 46 7.83 -2.79 -14.21
C ILE A 46 7.72 -4.25 -13.72
N ASN A 47 6.60 -4.63 -13.10
CA ASN A 47 6.32 -6.02 -12.72
C ASN A 47 6.22 -6.97 -13.93
N ILE A 48 5.67 -6.51 -15.05
CA ILE A 48 5.65 -7.27 -16.30
C ILE A 48 7.07 -7.32 -16.88
N MET A 49 7.76 -6.17 -16.97
CA MET A 49 9.11 -6.11 -17.54
C MET A 49 10.10 -7.00 -16.79
N ARG A 50 10.13 -6.96 -15.46
CA ARG A 50 11.04 -7.79 -14.67
C ARG A 50 10.80 -9.29 -14.84
N ARG A 51 9.55 -9.72 -15.07
CA ARG A 51 9.22 -11.13 -15.32
C ARG A 51 9.80 -11.60 -16.65
N LEU A 52 9.74 -10.74 -17.67
CA LEU A 52 10.31 -11.01 -18.98
C LEU A 52 11.85 -10.99 -18.93
N ILE A 53 12.46 -10.03 -18.22
CA ILE A 53 13.92 -9.99 -18.00
C ILE A 53 14.40 -11.27 -17.28
N GLN A 54 13.69 -11.71 -16.23
CA GLN A 54 13.98 -12.97 -15.54
C GLN A 54 13.83 -14.19 -16.48
N ALA A 55 12.87 -14.14 -17.40
CA ALA A 55 12.64 -15.23 -18.36
C ALA A 55 13.78 -15.36 -19.37
N GLN A 56 14.48 -14.27 -19.69
CA GLN A 56 15.69 -14.24 -20.52
C GLN A 56 16.96 -14.72 -19.78
N GLY A 57 16.82 -15.22 -18.54
CA GLY A 57 17.92 -15.83 -17.80
C GLY A 57 18.71 -14.87 -16.91
N CYS A 58 18.24 -13.62 -16.76
CA CYS A 58 18.88 -12.63 -15.88
C CYS A 58 18.53 -12.84 -14.39
N GLU A 59 19.41 -12.37 -13.52
CA GLU A 59 19.18 -12.20 -12.08
C GLU A 59 18.58 -10.82 -11.83
N VAL A 60 17.34 -10.77 -11.33
CA VAL A 60 16.62 -9.51 -11.14
C VAL A 60 16.50 -9.18 -9.65
N ILE A 61 17.16 -8.09 -9.25
CA ILE A 61 17.03 -7.46 -7.94
C ILE A 61 15.88 -6.46 -8.03
N HIS A 62 14.71 -6.85 -7.52
CA HIS A 62 13.53 -6.01 -7.61
C HIS A 62 13.36 -5.18 -6.33
N LEU A 63 13.33 -3.86 -6.46
CA LEU A 63 13.15 -2.94 -5.32
C LEU A 63 11.68 -2.56 -5.10
N GLY A 64 10.78 -2.94 -5.99
CA GLY A 64 9.37 -2.53 -5.92
C GLY A 64 9.16 -1.09 -6.38
N HIS A 65 8.24 -0.39 -5.73
CA HIS A 65 7.83 0.97 -6.10
C HIS A 65 8.31 2.01 -5.08
N ASN A 66 8.07 3.31 -5.36
CA ASN A 66 8.46 4.42 -4.50
C ASN A 66 9.94 4.40 -4.08
N ARG A 67 10.86 4.40 -5.06
CA ARG A 67 12.31 4.36 -4.79
C ARG A 67 13.02 5.64 -5.22
N GLY A 68 13.74 6.25 -4.28
CA GLY A 68 14.62 7.39 -4.54
C GLY A 68 15.83 7.01 -5.38
N VAL A 69 16.40 7.97 -6.08
CA VAL A 69 17.58 7.73 -6.94
C VAL A 69 18.74 7.18 -6.13
N LEU A 70 18.99 7.76 -4.94
CA LEU A 70 20.09 7.34 -4.07
C LEU A 70 19.94 5.89 -3.60
N ASP A 71 18.72 5.43 -3.34
CA ASP A 71 18.45 4.04 -2.95
C ASP A 71 18.71 3.08 -4.13
N ILE A 72 18.25 3.44 -5.33
CA ILE A 72 18.44 2.64 -6.55
C ILE A 72 19.92 2.55 -6.91
N VAL A 73 20.63 3.67 -6.93
CA VAL A 73 22.06 3.74 -7.27
C VAL A 73 22.87 2.95 -6.26
N ARG A 74 22.58 3.09 -4.97
CA ARG A 74 23.25 2.30 -3.93
C ARG A 74 23.00 0.81 -4.12
N ALA A 75 21.76 0.41 -4.40
CA ALA A 75 21.45 -0.98 -4.69
C ALA A 75 22.22 -1.49 -5.90
N ALA A 76 22.21 -0.77 -7.02
CA ALA A 76 22.92 -1.15 -8.24
C ALA A 76 24.43 -1.32 -8.02
N ILE A 77 25.05 -0.41 -7.26
CA ILE A 77 26.47 -0.51 -6.90
C ILE A 77 26.75 -1.71 -6.01
N GLN A 78 25.98 -1.90 -4.93
CA GLN A 78 26.22 -3.01 -4.00
C GLN A 78 25.99 -4.38 -4.67
N GLU A 79 25.04 -4.44 -5.60
CA GLU A 79 24.74 -5.66 -6.37
C GLU A 79 25.66 -5.89 -7.55
N ASP A 80 26.55 -4.93 -7.87
CA ASP A 80 27.36 -4.94 -9.10
C ASP A 80 26.50 -5.24 -10.34
N ALA A 81 25.43 -4.46 -10.49
CA ALA A 81 24.43 -4.68 -11.53
C ALA A 81 24.93 -4.22 -12.90
N ASP A 82 24.57 -4.97 -13.95
CA ASP A 82 24.88 -4.56 -15.32
C ASP A 82 23.94 -3.45 -15.80
N ALA A 83 22.70 -3.43 -15.29
CA ALA A 83 21.68 -2.49 -15.72
C ALA A 83 20.63 -2.15 -14.64
N ILE A 84 20.01 -0.99 -14.80
CA ILE A 84 18.87 -0.49 -14.04
C ILE A 84 17.70 -0.28 -14.99
N ALA A 85 16.51 -0.80 -14.67
CA ALA A 85 15.28 -0.52 -15.41
C ALA A 85 14.24 0.16 -14.51
N ILE A 86 13.76 1.34 -14.94
CA ILE A 86 12.87 2.20 -14.18
C ILE A 86 11.55 2.44 -14.91
N SER A 87 10.44 2.40 -14.17
CA SER A 87 9.18 3.00 -14.61
C SER A 87 8.92 4.35 -13.93
N SER A 88 8.51 5.36 -14.70
CA SER A 88 8.18 6.69 -14.17
C SER A 88 6.93 7.28 -14.84
N TYR A 89 5.83 7.37 -14.08
CA TYR A 89 4.51 7.83 -14.57
C TYR A 89 4.03 9.15 -13.94
N GLN A 90 4.70 9.64 -12.89
CA GLN A 90 4.26 10.81 -12.10
C GLN A 90 4.88 12.15 -12.55
N GLY A 91 5.68 12.16 -13.62
CA GLY A 91 6.50 13.32 -14.00
C GLY A 91 7.73 13.50 -13.12
N GLY A 92 8.51 14.55 -13.41
CA GLY A 92 9.84 14.78 -12.82
C GLY A 92 10.90 13.76 -13.29
N HIS A 93 10.63 13.06 -14.39
CA HIS A 93 11.51 12.03 -14.95
C HIS A 93 12.83 12.62 -15.46
N MET A 94 12.81 13.86 -15.97
CA MET A 94 14.02 14.53 -16.45
C MET A 94 15.06 14.67 -15.33
N GLU A 95 14.65 15.26 -14.20
CA GLU A 95 15.50 15.43 -13.03
C GLU A 95 15.88 14.08 -12.42
N PHE A 96 14.94 13.14 -12.36
CA PHE A 96 15.16 11.81 -11.79
C PHE A 96 16.24 11.02 -12.55
N PHE A 97 16.13 10.92 -13.88
CA PHE A 97 17.09 10.17 -14.69
C PHE A 97 18.45 10.85 -14.76
N ARG A 98 18.50 12.19 -14.91
CA ARG A 98 19.79 12.93 -14.88
C ARG A 98 20.51 12.76 -13.56
N PHE A 99 19.78 12.91 -12.46
CA PHE A 99 20.35 12.68 -11.14
C PHE A 99 20.87 11.26 -11.00
N MET A 100 20.18 10.26 -11.54
CA MET A 100 20.67 8.88 -11.53
C MET A 100 21.97 8.71 -12.31
N VAL A 101 22.06 9.27 -13.52
CA VAL A 101 23.28 9.27 -14.35
C VAL A 101 24.44 9.93 -13.59
N ASP A 102 24.20 11.10 -13.00
CA ASP A 102 25.22 11.85 -12.24
C ASP A 102 25.69 11.05 -11.03
N GLN A 103 24.76 10.51 -10.24
CA GLN A 103 25.07 9.75 -9.04
C GLN A 103 25.83 8.44 -9.32
N LEU A 104 25.61 7.80 -10.48
CA LEU A 104 26.40 6.66 -10.94
C LEU A 104 27.81 7.08 -11.36
N ARG A 105 27.93 8.15 -12.15
CA ARG A 105 29.23 8.69 -12.60
C ARG A 105 30.09 9.13 -11.43
N GLU A 106 29.54 9.91 -10.50
CA GLU A 106 30.23 10.39 -9.30
C GLU A 106 30.76 9.25 -8.41
N ARG A 107 30.06 8.11 -8.38
CA ARG A 107 30.44 6.93 -7.57
C ARG A 107 31.28 5.91 -8.34
N GLY A 108 31.72 6.22 -9.56
CA GLY A 108 32.56 5.32 -10.37
C GLY A 108 31.81 4.14 -10.99
N ALA A 109 30.47 4.19 -11.03
CA ALA A 109 29.60 3.15 -11.54
C ALA A 109 28.89 3.56 -12.85
N GLY A 110 29.50 4.46 -13.63
CA GLY A 110 28.92 4.97 -14.89
C GLY A 110 28.81 3.93 -16.02
N HIS A 111 29.31 2.71 -15.80
CA HIS A 111 29.17 1.58 -16.72
C HIS A 111 27.80 0.89 -16.62
N ILE A 112 27.07 1.08 -15.52
CA ILE A 112 25.75 0.49 -15.30
C ILE A 112 24.76 1.18 -16.25
N GLN A 113 24.11 0.39 -17.12
CA GLN A 113 23.21 0.92 -18.13
C GLN A 113 21.85 1.29 -17.53
N ILE A 114 21.28 2.43 -17.92
CA ILE A 114 19.96 2.89 -17.44
C ILE A 114 18.93 2.75 -18.55
N PHE A 115 17.81 2.09 -18.24
CA PHE A 115 16.66 1.92 -19.10
C PHE A 115 15.40 2.50 -18.45
N GLY A 116 14.51 3.09 -19.25
CA GLY A 116 13.32 3.78 -18.75
C GLY A 116 12.05 3.50 -19.55
N GLY A 117 10.90 3.74 -18.92
CA GLY A 117 9.60 3.83 -19.58
C GLY A 117 8.57 4.56 -18.72
N GLY A 118 7.69 5.34 -19.34
CA GLY A 118 6.69 6.14 -18.63
C GLY A 118 5.36 6.29 -19.37
N GLY A 119 5.10 5.40 -20.33
CA GLY A 119 3.97 5.56 -21.24
C GLY A 119 4.07 6.88 -22.01
N GLY A 120 2.94 7.58 -22.15
CA GLY A 120 2.89 8.91 -22.79
C GLY A 120 3.35 10.07 -21.90
N THR A 121 3.80 9.81 -20.66
CA THR A 121 4.28 10.87 -19.74
C THR A 121 5.63 11.44 -20.17
N ILE A 122 6.47 10.63 -20.82
CA ILE A 122 7.78 11.04 -21.32
C ILE A 122 7.66 11.30 -22.83
N THR A 123 7.81 12.55 -23.23
CA THR A 123 7.68 12.97 -24.63
C THR A 123 8.90 12.56 -25.47
N LEU A 124 8.76 12.50 -26.79
CA LEU A 124 9.86 12.11 -27.69
C LEU A 124 11.08 13.06 -27.58
N ASP A 125 10.86 14.35 -27.37
CA ASP A 125 11.94 15.33 -27.19
C ASP A 125 12.69 15.09 -25.86
N GLU A 126 11.97 14.80 -24.78
CA GLU A 126 12.54 14.44 -23.48
C GLU A 126 13.31 13.11 -23.54
N ILE A 127 12.82 12.13 -24.32
CA ILE A 127 13.52 10.86 -24.56
C ILE A 127 14.87 11.14 -25.20
N ALA A 128 14.91 11.90 -26.29
CA ALA A 128 16.16 12.23 -26.99
C ALA A 128 17.14 12.95 -26.05
N GLU A 129 16.65 13.90 -25.26
CA GLU A 129 17.47 14.65 -24.32
C GLU A 129 18.03 13.79 -23.18
N LEU A 130 17.27 12.81 -22.67
CA LEU A 130 17.73 11.88 -21.66
C LEU A 130 18.73 10.85 -22.20
N GLU A 131 18.51 10.37 -23.42
CA GLU A 131 19.43 9.46 -24.10
C GLU A 131 20.78 10.15 -24.39
N ASP A 132 20.75 11.38 -24.90
CA ASP A 132 21.95 12.21 -25.11
C ASP A 132 22.69 12.50 -23.78
N TYR A 133 21.99 12.60 -22.66
CA TYR A 133 22.60 12.85 -21.35
C TYR A 133 23.38 11.65 -20.81
N GLY A 134 22.91 10.43 -21.11
CA GLY A 134 23.54 9.18 -20.68
C GLY A 134 22.60 8.05 -20.28
N VAL A 135 21.29 8.19 -20.47
CA VAL A 135 20.36 7.05 -20.39
C VAL A 135 20.56 6.18 -21.64
N ASN A 136 20.58 4.84 -21.52
CA ASN A 136 20.83 3.99 -22.67
C ASN A 136 19.64 3.97 -23.65
N ARG A 137 18.43 3.79 -23.10
CA ARG A 137 17.19 3.78 -23.89
C ARG A 137 15.97 4.08 -23.02
N ILE A 138 15.07 4.92 -23.52
CA ILE A 138 13.72 5.07 -23.00
C ILE A 138 12.72 4.58 -24.04
N TYR A 139 11.84 3.67 -23.64
CA TYR A 139 10.85 3.06 -24.54
C TYR A 139 9.53 3.84 -24.51
N HIS A 140 9.13 4.36 -25.67
CA HIS A 140 7.85 5.02 -25.92
C HIS A 140 6.75 3.97 -26.19
N PRO A 141 5.45 4.26 -25.95
CA PRO A 141 4.36 3.36 -26.30
C PRO A 141 4.40 2.82 -27.74
N ASP A 142 4.86 3.65 -28.69
CA ASP A 142 5.01 3.24 -30.10
C ASP A 142 6.07 2.15 -30.29
N ASP A 143 7.14 2.15 -29.50
CA ASP A 143 8.15 1.08 -29.51
C ASP A 143 7.52 -0.24 -29.05
N GLY A 144 6.71 -0.19 -27.98
CA GLY A 144 6.01 -1.35 -27.46
C GLY A 144 4.98 -1.93 -28.43
N MET A 145 4.30 -1.08 -29.20
CA MET A 145 3.37 -1.50 -30.26
C MET A 145 4.10 -2.04 -31.50
N GLY A 146 5.25 -1.45 -31.84
CA GLY A 146 6.03 -1.82 -33.02
C GLY A 146 6.82 -3.12 -32.86
N MET A 147 7.54 -3.26 -31.74
CA MET A 147 8.39 -4.43 -31.42
C MET A 147 7.60 -5.55 -30.74
N GLY A 148 6.60 -5.19 -29.93
CA GLY A 148 6.02 -6.08 -28.94
C GLY A 148 6.90 -6.22 -27.69
N LEU A 149 6.27 -6.62 -26.58
CA LEU A 149 6.91 -6.64 -25.26
C LEU A 149 8.10 -7.59 -25.15
N VAL A 150 8.11 -8.70 -25.91
CA VAL A 150 9.19 -9.69 -25.82
C VAL A 150 10.46 -9.16 -26.51
N GLU A 151 10.33 -8.68 -27.75
CA GLU A 151 11.45 -8.13 -28.53
C GLU A 151 12.04 -6.88 -27.85
N MET A 152 11.20 -6.05 -27.23
CA MET A 152 11.65 -4.91 -26.43
C MET A 152 12.57 -5.35 -25.28
N ILE A 153 12.24 -6.44 -24.59
CA ILE A 153 13.07 -6.95 -23.49
C ILE A 153 14.32 -7.66 -24.01
N GLU A 154 14.27 -8.27 -25.18
CA GLU A 154 15.45 -8.80 -25.86
C GLU A 154 16.45 -7.67 -26.19
N ASP A 155 15.97 -6.52 -26.68
CA ASP A 155 16.80 -5.33 -26.91
C ASP A 155 17.42 -4.79 -25.61
N VAL A 156 16.64 -4.69 -24.51
CA VAL A 156 17.16 -4.31 -23.18
C VAL A 156 18.31 -5.24 -22.74
N VAL A 157 18.09 -6.55 -22.82
CA VAL A 157 19.06 -7.56 -22.37
C VAL A 157 20.31 -7.54 -23.26
N GLN A 158 20.14 -7.40 -24.57
CA GLN A 158 21.26 -7.32 -25.51
C GLN A 158 22.12 -6.08 -25.25
N ARG A 159 21.50 -4.89 -25.13
CA ARG A 159 22.22 -3.63 -24.86
C ARG A 159 22.99 -3.67 -23.54
N ALA A 160 22.39 -4.25 -22.50
CA ALA A 160 23.07 -4.46 -21.22
C ALA A 160 24.27 -5.41 -21.37
N ALA A 161 24.14 -6.49 -22.14
CA ALA A 161 25.23 -7.42 -22.41
C ALA A 161 26.41 -6.76 -23.16
N GLU A 162 26.11 -5.90 -24.15
CA GLU A 162 27.12 -5.21 -24.97
C GLU A 162 27.99 -4.24 -24.15
N HIS A 163 27.45 -3.69 -23.06
CA HIS A 163 28.13 -2.72 -22.19
C HIS A 163 28.67 -3.33 -20.90
N ARG A 164 28.49 -4.64 -20.69
CA ARG A 164 28.96 -5.35 -19.50
C ARG A 164 30.48 -5.25 -19.38
N LEU A 165 30.95 -4.82 -18.21
CA LEU A 165 32.36 -4.89 -17.87
C LEU A 165 32.72 -6.29 -17.35
N PRO A 166 33.91 -6.81 -17.67
CA PRO A 166 34.39 -8.04 -17.05
C PRO A 166 34.58 -7.81 -15.55
N PRO A 167 34.32 -8.81 -14.69
CA PRO A 167 34.55 -8.65 -13.26
C PRO A 167 36.03 -8.38 -12.99
N GLU A 168 36.31 -7.36 -12.17
CA GLU A 168 37.65 -6.95 -11.79
C GLU A 168 37.94 -7.29 -10.33
N ILE A 169 39.18 -7.68 -10.04
CA ILE A 169 39.64 -7.85 -8.66
C ILE A 169 40.16 -6.49 -8.17
N PRO A 170 39.59 -5.90 -7.12
CA PRO A 170 40.05 -4.61 -6.62
C PRO A 170 41.49 -4.72 -6.10
N ALA A 171 42.34 -3.76 -6.47
CA ALA A 171 43.74 -3.73 -6.05
C ALA A 171 43.90 -3.54 -4.53
N SER A 172 42.98 -2.80 -3.91
CA SER A 172 42.91 -2.58 -2.47
C SER A 172 41.47 -2.24 -2.06
N LEU A 173 41.06 -2.64 -0.86
CA LEU A 173 39.74 -2.33 -0.31
C LEU A 173 39.76 -0.96 0.37
N ARG A 174 39.06 0.02 -0.20
CA ARG A 174 38.80 1.28 0.50
C ARG A 174 37.55 1.11 1.37
N LYS A 175 37.69 1.34 2.67
CA LYS A 175 36.62 1.10 3.67
C LYS A 175 35.30 1.77 3.33
N ASP A 176 35.32 2.91 2.64
CA ASP A 176 34.12 3.69 2.32
C ASP A 176 33.66 3.55 0.87
N ASN A 177 34.26 2.63 0.11
CA ASN A 177 33.86 2.38 -1.28
C ASN A 177 33.11 1.05 -1.42
N ALA A 178 31.80 1.15 -1.64
CA ALA A 178 30.94 -0.01 -1.87
C ALA A 178 31.28 -0.79 -3.15
N ASN A 179 31.86 -0.15 -4.18
CA ASN A 179 32.26 -0.82 -5.42
C ASN A 179 33.38 -1.84 -5.17
N ASP A 180 34.35 -1.51 -4.31
CA ASP A 180 35.47 -2.42 -4.02
C ASP A 180 34.95 -3.72 -3.38
N VAL A 181 33.95 -3.62 -2.49
CA VAL A 181 33.27 -4.78 -1.90
C VAL A 181 32.47 -5.56 -2.95
N ALA A 182 31.71 -4.85 -3.78
CA ALA A 182 30.86 -5.46 -4.80
C ALA A 182 31.67 -6.21 -5.87
N HIS A 183 32.75 -5.61 -6.38
CA HIS A 183 33.64 -6.21 -7.35
C HIS A 183 34.34 -7.46 -6.79
N MET A 184 34.79 -7.43 -5.53
CA MET A 184 35.37 -8.62 -4.89
C MET A 184 34.36 -9.77 -4.81
N LEU A 185 33.12 -9.48 -4.39
CA LEU A 185 32.06 -10.49 -4.34
C LEU A 185 31.74 -11.04 -5.73
N SER A 186 31.65 -10.19 -6.75
CA SER A 186 31.48 -10.62 -8.15
C SER A 186 32.66 -11.45 -8.68
N ALA A 187 33.89 -11.14 -8.27
CA ALA A 187 35.07 -11.92 -8.66
C ALA A 187 35.07 -13.32 -8.03
N LEU A 188 34.62 -13.44 -6.77
CA LEU A 188 34.40 -14.73 -6.10
C LEU A 188 33.29 -15.53 -6.79
N GLU A 189 32.16 -14.89 -7.06
CA GLU A 189 31.01 -15.49 -7.76
C GLU A 189 31.36 -15.97 -9.18
N SER A 190 32.27 -15.28 -9.86
CA SER A 190 32.69 -15.59 -11.23
C SER A 190 33.83 -16.60 -11.29
N GLY A 191 34.38 -17.01 -10.14
CA GLY A 191 35.49 -17.96 -10.04
C GLY A 191 36.80 -17.41 -10.63
N LEU A 192 37.06 -16.11 -10.50
CA LEU A 192 38.26 -15.49 -11.08
C LEU A 192 39.56 -15.88 -10.38
N PHE A 193 39.49 -16.30 -9.12
CA PHE A 193 40.63 -16.75 -8.35
C PHE A 193 40.94 -18.22 -8.63
N GLY A 194 42.19 -18.54 -8.92
CA GLY A 194 42.65 -19.93 -8.87
C GLY A 194 42.69 -20.44 -7.42
N GLU A 195 42.59 -21.75 -7.19
CA GLU A 195 42.64 -22.36 -5.85
C GLU A 195 43.83 -21.91 -4.99
N ALA A 196 45.01 -21.74 -5.60
CA ALA A 196 46.20 -21.27 -4.89
C ALA A 196 46.07 -19.81 -4.43
N GLU A 197 45.52 -18.93 -5.26
CA GLU A 197 45.28 -17.51 -4.93
C GLU A 197 44.19 -17.37 -3.88
N LEU A 198 43.10 -18.12 -4.03
CA LEU A 198 42.00 -18.16 -3.09
C LEU A 198 42.46 -18.62 -1.70
N LYS A 199 43.36 -19.62 -1.65
CA LYS A 199 43.98 -20.06 -0.40
C LYS A 199 44.82 -18.96 0.27
N MET A 200 45.57 -18.18 -0.51
CA MET A 200 46.29 -17.01 0.02
C MET A 200 45.32 -15.94 0.54
N LYS A 201 44.22 -15.69 -0.19
CA LYS A 201 43.18 -14.74 0.22
C LYS A 201 42.47 -15.14 1.51
N ARG A 202 42.08 -16.42 1.65
CA ARG A 202 41.53 -16.96 2.90
C ARG A 202 42.47 -16.73 4.09
N HIS A 203 43.78 -16.91 3.89
CA HIS A 203 44.77 -16.65 4.94
C HIS A 203 44.88 -15.15 5.27
N GLU A 204 44.84 -14.28 4.26
CA GLU A 204 44.80 -12.83 4.44
C GLU A 204 43.56 -12.38 5.22
N TRP A 205 42.37 -12.87 4.85
CA TRP A 205 41.12 -12.52 5.51
C TRP A 205 41.06 -13.04 6.94
N ALA A 206 41.52 -14.27 7.19
CA ALA A 206 41.60 -14.84 8.53
C ALA A 206 42.59 -14.08 9.44
N GLY A 207 43.62 -13.48 8.86
CA GLY A 207 44.63 -12.68 9.56
C GLY A 207 44.26 -11.21 9.76
N ALA A 208 43.08 -10.76 9.33
CA ALA A 208 42.69 -9.35 9.43
C ALA A 208 42.47 -8.91 10.89
N ASP A 209 42.92 -7.70 11.21
CA ASP A 209 42.88 -7.10 12.57
C ASP A 209 41.47 -7.07 13.18
N LYS A 210 40.44 -6.93 12.33
CA LYS A 210 39.03 -6.92 12.73
C LYS A 210 38.32 -8.09 12.07
N GLN A 211 37.66 -8.89 12.90
CA GLN A 211 36.78 -9.97 12.49
C GLN A 211 35.36 -9.65 12.94
N ALA A 212 34.46 -9.42 11.98
CA ALA A 212 33.06 -9.21 12.30
C ALA A 212 32.40 -10.54 12.75
N PRO A 213 31.59 -10.54 13.81
CA PRO A 213 30.66 -11.63 14.10
C PRO A 213 29.71 -11.91 12.93
N VAL A 214 29.32 -13.17 12.76
CA VAL A 214 28.40 -13.61 11.71
C VAL A 214 27.14 -14.24 12.32
N ILE A 215 25.98 -13.69 11.99
CA ILE A 215 24.67 -14.27 12.32
C ILE A 215 24.08 -14.92 11.07
N GLY A 216 23.80 -16.23 11.13
CA GLY A 216 23.06 -16.94 10.11
C GLY A 216 21.58 -16.96 10.40
N ILE A 217 20.76 -16.56 9.44
CA ILE A 217 19.30 -16.59 9.51
C ILE A 217 18.80 -17.60 8.47
N THR A 218 18.19 -18.67 8.96
CA THR A 218 17.57 -19.69 8.11
C THR A 218 16.15 -19.99 8.57
N GLY A 219 15.41 -20.75 7.77
CA GLY A 219 14.01 -21.02 8.04
C GLY A 219 13.21 -21.48 6.85
N THR A 220 11.98 -21.88 7.11
CA THR A 220 11.06 -22.34 6.06
C THR A 220 10.69 -21.20 5.09
N GLY A 221 10.41 -21.57 3.83
CA GLY A 221 9.98 -20.61 2.80
C GLY A 221 8.74 -19.84 3.24
N GLY A 222 8.79 -18.51 3.17
CA GLY A 222 7.66 -17.65 3.54
C GLY A 222 7.45 -17.47 5.04
N ALA A 223 8.34 -17.95 5.92
CA ALA A 223 8.26 -17.71 7.37
C ALA A 223 8.45 -16.23 7.77
N GLY A 224 8.97 -15.41 6.86
CA GLY A 224 9.22 -13.98 7.08
C GLY A 224 10.66 -13.68 7.49
N LYS A 225 11.63 -14.43 6.96
CA LYS A 225 13.06 -14.28 7.24
C LYS A 225 13.55 -12.87 6.96
N SER A 226 13.43 -12.40 5.72
CA SER A 226 13.84 -11.06 5.30
C SER A 226 13.14 -9.94 6.09
N SER A 227 11.89 -10.14 6.53
CA SER A 227 11.18 -9.17 7.40
C SER A 227 11.74 -9.14 8.82
N VAL A 228 12.08 -10.30 9.39
CA VAL A 228 12.74 -10.38 10.69
C VAL A 228 14.17 -9.81 10.59
N THR A 229 14.89 -10.11 9.52
CA THR A 229 16.21 -9.53 9.22
C THR A 229 16.13 -8.00 9.19
N ASP A 230 15.14 -7.42 8.50
CA ASP A 230 14.94 -5.97 8.47
C ASP A 230 14.67 -5.38 9.85
N GLU A 231 13.83 -6.04 10.66
CA GLU A 231 13.53 -5.58 12.01
C GLU A 231 14.73 -5.70 12.97
N ILE A 232 15.62 -6.68 12.76
CA ILE A 232 16.91 -6.77 13.44
C ILE A 232 17.80 -5.61 13.01
N LEU A 233 17.91 -5.33 11.69
CA LEU A 233 18.69 -4.20 11.17
C LEU A 233 18.19 -2.87 11.73
N ASN A 234 16.89 -2.65 11.78
CA ASN A 234 16.27 -1.45 12.35
C ASN A 234 16.67 -1.27 13.82
N ARG A 235 16.60 -2.34 14.62
CA ARG A 235 17.03 -2.32 16.03
C ARG A 235 18.52 -2.11 16.18
N MET A 236 19.35 -2.70 15.32
CA MET A 236 20.79 -2.43 15.27
C MET A 236 21.08 -0.96 14.96
N LEU A 237 20.44 -0.38 13.95
CA LEU A 237 20.64 1.03 13.57
C LEU A 237 20.25 1.99 14.70
N SER A 238 19.23 1.65 15.49
CA SER A 238 18.75 2.44 16.61
C SER A 238 19.60 2.28 17.88
N SER A 239 20.06 1.06 18.18
CA SER A 239 20.82 0.75 19.39
C SER A 239 22.31 1.01 19.24
N PHE A 240 22.84 0.92 18.03
CA PHE A 240 24.28 1.04 17.74
C PHE A 240 24.49 2.01 16.55
N PRO A 241 24.44 3.34 16.79
CA PRO A 241 24.51 4.36 15.74
C PRO A 241 25.80 4.31 14.91
N GLU A 242 26.90 3.81 15.47
CA GLU A 242 28.21 3.80 14.80
C GLU A 242 28.51 2.50 14.04
N LYS A 243 27.72 1.43 14.22
CA LYS A 243 28.04 0.11 13.63
C LYS A 243 27.66 0.02 12.16
N ARG A 244 28.55 -0.59 11.36
CA ARG A 244 28.32 -0.94 9.96
C ARG A 244 27.99 -2.42 9.81
N ILE A 245 26.99 -2.74 9.01
CA ILE A 245 26.45 -4.10 8.88
C ILE A 245 26.52 -4.53 7.42
N ALA A 246 26.99 -5.75 7.17
CA ALA A 246 26.89 -6.40 5.88
C ALA A 246 25.79 -7.48 5.91
N VAL A 247 24.98 -7.54 4.86
CA VAL A 247 23.91 -8.52 4.69
C VAL A 247 24.16 -9.29 3.40
N LEU A 248 24.18 -10.61 3.52
CA LEU A 248 24.32 -11.54 2.40
C LEU A 248 23.05 -12.37 2.32
N ALA A 249 22.20 -12.11 1.33
CA ALA A 249 20.93 -12.81 1.17
C ALA A 249 20.99 -13.77 -0.02
N VAL A 250 20.56 -15.02 0.18
CA VAL A 250 20.65 -16.08 -0.83
C VAL A 250 19.25 -16.49 -1.28
N ASP A 251 18.97 -16.35 -2.56
CA ASP A 251 17.69 -16.69 -3.19
C ASP A 251 17.81 -17.85 -4.20
N PRO A 252 16.75 -18.64 -4.44
CA PRO A 252 16.81 -19.77 -5.35
C PRO A 252 16.80 -19.35 -6.84
N THR A 253 17.70 -19.92 -7.64
CA THR A 253 17.67 -19.78 -9.11
C THR A 253 16.56 -20.64 -9.74
N ARG A 254 15.83 -20.10 -10.73
CA ARG A 254 14.83 -20.89 -11.48
C ARG A 254 15.53 -21.89 -12.40
N ARG A 255 15.22 -23.19 -12.21
CA ARG A 255 15.81 -24.28 -13.01
C ARG A 255 15.56 -24.13 -14.50
N ARG A 256 14.35 -23.73 -14.92
CA ARG A 256 13.92 -23.67 -16.33
C ARG A 256 14.61 -22.56 -17.12
N THR A 257 14.67 -21.35 -16.59
CA THR A 257 15.17 -20.17 -17.32
C THR A 257 16.63 -19.84 -17.01
N GLY A 258 17.17 -20.31 -15.89
CA GLY A 258 18.52 -19.94 -15.44
C GLY A 258 18.57 -18.59 -14.70
N GLY A 259 17.52 -17.76 -14.82
CA GLY A 259 17.40 -16.49 -14.09
C GLY A 259 16.90 -16.66 -12.66
N ALA A 260 17.01 -15.59 -11.87
CA ALA A 260 16.57 -15.54 -10.48
C ALA A 260 15.78 -14.25 -10.20
N LEU A 261 14.85 -14.33 -9.25
CA LEU A 261 14.23 -13.14 -8.67
C LEU A 261 14.82 -13.02 -7.28
N LEU A 262 15.73 -12.07 -7.10
CA LEU A 262 16.40 -11.79 -5.85
C LEU A 262 15.50 -10.83 -5.07
N GLY A 263 14.58 -11.43 -4.32
CA GLY A 263 13.41 -10.80 -3.74
C GLY A 263 13.56 -10.41 -2.28
N ASP A 264 14.65 -10.79 -1.60
CA ASP A 264 14.83 -10.43 -0.18
C ASP A 264 14.96 -8.92 0.02
N ARG A 265 15.65 -8.23 -0.90
CA ARG A 265 15.91 -6.78 -0.82
C ARG A 265 14.65 -5.92 -0.79
N ILE A 266 13.56 -6.34 -1.44
CA ILE A 266 12.30 -5.59 -1.46
C ILE A 266 11.66 -5.46 -0.07
N ARG A 267 11.98 -6.39 0.84
CA ARG A 267 11.39 -6.47 2.18
C ARG A 267 12.16 -5.68 3.23
N MET A 268 13.36 -5.22 2.91
CA MET A 268 14.26 -4.59 3.88
C MET A 268 14.26 -3.07 3.74
N ASN A 269 13.43 -2.39 4.54
CA ASN A 269 13.31 -0.94 4.53
C ASN A 269 14.54 -0.23 5.14
N SER A 270 15.25 -0.89 6.05
CA SER A 270 16.44 -0.36 6.73
C SER A 270 17.62 -0.08 5.79
N LEU A 271 17.62 -0.66 4.58
CA LEU A 271 18.68 -0.50 3.57
C LEU A 271 18.83 0.94 3.04
N ARG A 272 17.90 1.84 3.39
CA ARG A 272 18.04 3.29 3.17
C ARG A 272 19.21 3.88 3.96
N SER A 273 19.72 3.21 4.98
CA SER A 273 20.92 3.65 5.71
C SER A 273 22.21 3.32 4.96
N GLU A 274 23.14 4.27 4.86
CA GLU A 274 24.49 4.06 4.30
C GLU A 274 25.35 3.12 5.16
N ARG A 275 24.94 2.88 6.40
CA ARG A 275 25.62 1.96 7.33
C ARG A 275 25.38 0.49 7.00
N ILE A 276 24.44 0.18 6.10
CA ILE A 276 24.13 -1.19 5.71
C ILE A 276 24.56 -1.43 4.26
N TYR A 277 25.38 -2.48 4.09
CA TYR A 277 25.73 -3.04 2.80
C TYR A 277 24.93 -4.32 2.58
N MET A 278 24.30 -4.50 1.42
CA MET A 278 23.61 -5.74 1.10
C MET A 278 23.99 -6.25 -0.28
N ARG A 279 24.30 -7.55 -0.36
CA ARG A 279 24.48 -8.31 -1.60
C ARG A 279 23.45 -9.44 -1.66
N SER A 280 22.78 -9.55 -2.80
CA SER A 280 21.84 -10.64 -3.10
C SER A 280 22.50 -11.66 -4.02
N MET A 281 22.51 -12.93 -3.61
CA MET A 281 23.16 -14.03 -4.29
C MET A 281 22.16 -15.09 -4.73
N ALA A 282 22.45 -15.76 -5.85
CA ALA A 282 21.63 -16.86 -6.34
C ALA A 282 22.30 -18.21 -6.09
N THR A 283 21.54 -19.27 -5.80
CA THR A 283 22.12 -20.61 -5.50
C THR A 283 22.83 -21.28 -6.69
N ARG A 284 22.58 -20.83 -7.93
CA ARG A 284 23.29 -21.19 -9.19
C ARG A 284 23.65 -22.69 -9.33
N ARG A 285 22.67 -23.55 -9.64
CA ARG A 285 22.75 -24.94 -10.18
C ARG A 285 23.76 -25.96 -9.59
N GLN A 286 24.68 -25.64 -8.66
CA GLN A 286 25.73 -26.53 -8.13
C GLN A 286 25.84 -26.48 -6.59
N HIS A 287 24.95 -27.20 -5.88
CA HIS A 287 24.80 -27.15 -4.42
C HIS A 287 26.09 -27.24 -3.57
N LEU A 288 27.12 -28.00 -3.99
CA LEU A 288 28.39 -28.13 -3.26
C LEU A 288 29.36 -26.96 -3.51
N ALA A 289 29.38 -26.40 -4.72
CA ALA A 289 30.21 -25.24 -5.05
C ALA A 289 29.66 -23.95 -4.42
N THR A 290 28.34 -23.87 -4.24
CA THR A 290 27.66 -22.72 -3.64
C THR A 290 28.03 -22.51 -2.17
N SER A 291 28.19 -23.57 -1.37
CA SER A 291 28.55 -23.45 0.05
C SER A 291 30.00 -22.97 0.24
N ALA A 292 30.95 -23.48 -0.57
CA ALA A 292 32.33 -23.01 -0.54
C ALA A 292 32.44 -21.53 -0.95
N MET A 293 31.75 -21.14 -2.01
CA MET A 293 31.73 -19.75 -2.48
C MET A 293 31.06 -18.81 -1.47
N LEU A 294 29.99 -19.27 -0.79
CA LEU A 294 29.34 -18.54 0.28
C LEU A 294 30.28 -18.35 1.48
N GLN A 295 31.04 -19.38 1.87
CA GLN A 295 32.07 -19.27 2.92
C GLN A 295 33.12 -18.20 2.55
N ASP A 296 33.61 -18.21 1.31
CA ASP A 296 34.59 -17.23 0.85
C ASP A 296 34.06 -15.79 0.90
N ALA A 297 32.80 -15.59 0.52
CA ALA A 297 32.14 -14.29 0.62
C ALA A 297 31.97 -13.84 2.08
N ILE A 298 31.62 -14.76 2.98
CA ILE A 298 31.50 -14.49 4.42
C ILE A 298 32.87 -14.10 4.99
N ASP A 299 33.91 -14.90 4.75
CA ASP A 299 35.28 -14.65 5.24
C ASP A 299 35.81 -13.30 4.75
N PHE A 300 35.56 -12.97 3.48
CA PHE A 300 35.86 -11.66 2.93
C PHE A 300 35.13 -10.54 3.69
N LEU A 301 33.80 -10.62 3.83
CA LEU A 301 33.00 -9.58 4.50
C LEU A 301 33.39 -9.41 5.97
N LYS A 302 33.75 -10.48 6.67
CA LYS A 302 34.27 -10.44 8.06
C LYS A 302 35.53 -9.58 8.15
N SER A 303 36.41 -9.67 7.17
CA SER A 303 37.67 -8.93 7.09
C SER A 303 37.53 -7.50 6.52
N ALA A 304 36.41 -7.19 5.85
CA ALA A 304 36.21 -5.94 5.11
C ALA A 304 35.89 -4.72 6.01
N GLY A 305 35.98 -4.85 7.33
CA GLY A 305 35.85 -3.75 8.28
C GLY A 305 34.43 -3.52 8.83
N PHE A 306 33.45 -4.35 8.45
CA PHE A 306 32.11 -4.35 9.04
C PHE A 306 32.15 -4.73 10.53
N ASP A 307 31.12 -4.33 11.27
CA ASP A 307 30.94 -4.67 12.69
C ASP A 307 30.10 -5.94 12.88
N LEU A 308 29.26 -6.27 11.90
CA LEU A 308 28.39 -7.44 11.91
C LEU A 308 28.14 -7.91 10.47
N VAL A 309 28.16 -9.22 10.24
CA VAL A 309 27.69 -9.85 9.01
C VAL A 309 26.43 -10.64 9.32
N ILE A 310 25.39 -10.47 8.51
CA ILE A 310 24.16 -11.27 8.56
C ILE A 310 24.05 -12.06 7.26
N VAL A 311 23.83 -13.36 7.37
CA VAL A 311 23.66 -14.26 6.22
C VAL A 311 22.25 -14.83 6.25
N GLU A 312 21.43 -14.48 5.27
CA GLU A 312 20.09 -15.04 5.08
C GLU A 312 20.11 -16.13 4.01
N THR A 313 19.63 -17.34 4.33
CA THR A 313 19.56 -18.44 3.36
C THR A 313 18.27 -18.42 2.55
N ALA A 314 18.27 -19.16 1.44
CA ALA A 314 17.02 -19.52 0.77
C ALA A 314 16.11 -20.32 1.72
N GLY A 315 14.81 -20.38 1.41
CA GLY A 315 13.87 -21.19 2.19
C GLY A 315 14.30 -22.65 2.23
N ILE A 316 14.56 -23.18 3.42
CA ILE A 316 15.07 -24.53 3.62
C ILE A 316 13.96 -25.55 3.90
N GLY A 317 14.25 -26.82 3.60
CA GLY A 317 13.46 -27.97 4.03
C GLY A 317 13.75 -28.37 5.49
N GLN A 318 13.15 -29.47 5.95
CA GLN A 318 13.29 -29.92 7.34
C GLN A 318 14.71 -30.43 7.69
N SER A 319 15.50 -30.88 6.70
CA SER A 319 16.80 -31.57 6.90
C SER A 319 18.02 -30.78 6.39
N ASP A 320 17.91 -29.46 6.28
CA ASP A 320 19.00 -28.61 5.76
C ASP A 320 19.54 -27.73 6.90
N SER A 321 20.80 -27.94 7.25
CA SER A 321 21.50 -27.29 8.37
C SER A 321 22.82 -26.63 7.95
N GLN A 322 23.08 -26.50 6.65
CA GLN A 322 24.40 -26.09 6.13
C GLN A 322 24.86 -24.72 6.63
N ILE A 323 23.94 -23.83 7.00
CA ILE A 323 24.28 -22.49 7.52
C ILE A 323 25.06 -22.54 8.84
N VAL A 324 24.86 -23.58 9.65
CA VAL A 324 25.44 -23.71 11.00
C VAL A 324 26.96 -23.75 10.93
N ASP A 325 27.52 -24.39 9.89
CA ASP A 325 28.96 -24.51 9.70
C ASP A 325 29.61 -23.22 9.16
N LEU A 326 28.82 -22.23 8.73
CA LEU A 326 29.29 -21.01 8.06
C LEU A 326 29.27 -19.77 8.96
N VAL A 327 28.63 -19.84 10.13
CA VAL A 327 28.29 -18.66 10.94
C VAL A 327 28.66 -18.84 12.40
N ASP A 328 28.80 -17.73 13.12
CA ASP A 328 29.12 -17.75 14.55
C ASP A 328 27.88 -18.02 15.41
N LEU A 329 26.68 -17.63 14.96
CA LEU A 329 25.41 -17.89 15.66
C LEU A 329 24.29 -18.12 14.64
N SER A 330 23.52 -19.20 14.80
CA SER A 330 22.42 -19.56 13.90
C SER A 330 21.03 -19.31 14.49
N CYS A 331 20.17 -18.71 13.67
CA CYS A 331 18.79 -18.40 13.99
C CYS A 331 17.85 -19.19 13.07
N TYR A 332 16.89 -19.92 13.64
CA TYR A 332 15.88 -20.65 12.88
C TYR A 332 14.51 -19.95 12.96
N ILE A 333 13.97 -19.54 11.82
CA ILE A 333 12.69 -18.87 11.70
C ILE A 333 11.63 -19.84 11.18
N MET A 334 10.53 -19.95 11.91
CA MET A 334 9.38 -20.79 11.56
C MET A 334 8.05 -20.08 11.82
N THR A 335 6.95 -20.72 11.41
CA THR A 335 5.59 -20.25 11.70
C THR A 335 4.84 -21.31 12.50
N SER A 336 3.63 -21.01 12.99
CA SER A 336 2.78 -21.99 13.67
C SER A 336 2.29 -23.14 12.78
N ASP A 337 2.50 -23.06 11.46
CA ASP A 337 2.03 -24.04 10.48
C ASP A 337 3.12 -25.06 10.11
N PHE A 338 3.44 -25.95 11.06
CA PHE A 338 4.40 -27.05 10.87
C PHE A 338 3.72 -28.43 10.82
N GLY A 339 2.39 -28.47 10.80
CA GLY A 339 1.60 -29.70 10.86
C GLY A 339 1.53 -30.30 12.27
N ALA A 340 1.72 -31.61 12.39
CA ALA A 340 1.66 -32.30 13.68
C ALA A 340 2.91 -32.08 14.53
N GLN A 341 2.79 -32.18 15.86
CA GLN A 341 3.93 -32.05 16.80
C GLN A 341 5.10 -32.98 16.46
N SER A 342 4.83 -34.18 15.95
CA SER A 342 5.86 -35.14 15.55
C SER A 342 6.69 -34.70 14.33
N GLN A 343 6.30 -33.64 13.62
CA GLN A 343 7.12 -33.04 12.57
C GLN A 343 8.28 -32.23 13.15
N LEU A 344 8.15 -31.70 14.38
CA LEU A 344 9.23 -30.96 15.03
C LEU A 344 10.45 -31.84 15.30
N GLU A 345 10.25 -33.14 15.52
CA GLU A 345 11.32 -34.14 15.69
C GLU A 345 12.15 -34.37 14.42
N LYS A 346 11.69 -33.87 13.26
CA LYS A 346 12.37 -34.03 11.96
C LYS A 346 13.07 -32.76 11.49
N ILE A 347 12.96 -31.67 12.25
CA ILE A 347 13.56 -30.39 11.88
C ILE A 347 14.95 -30.33 12.50
N ASP A 348 15.97 -30.61 11.70
CA ASP A 348 17.36 -30.65 12.16
C ASP A 348 17.79 -29.30 12.76
N MET A 349 17.30 -28.18 12.22
CA MET A 349 17.60 -26.86 12.77
C MET A 349 17.11 -26.65 14.21
N LEU A 350 16.17 -27.45 14.74
CA LEU A 350 15.81 -27.38 16.16
C LEU A 350 16.85 -28.03 17.08
N ASP A 351 17.76 -28.86 16.55
CA ASP A 351 18.92 -29.38 17.27
C ASP A 351 20.10 -28.41 17.26
N TYR A 352 20.27 -27.65 16.18
CA TYR A 352 21.45 -26.80 15.97
C TYR A 352 21.24 -25.31 16.25
N ALA A 353 20.01 -24.79 16.11
CA ALA A 353 19.75 -23.36 16.28
C ALA A 353 19.93 -22.92 17.74
N GLU A 354 20.80 -21.94 17.94
CA GLU A 354 20.98 -21.29 19.25
C GLU A 354 19.80 -20.37 19.60
N LEU A 355 19.06 -19.91 18.58
CA LEU A 355 17.86 -19.11 18.75
C LEU A 355 16.80 -19.50 17.73
N VAL A 356 15.57 -19.71 18.20
CA VAL A 356 14.41 -20.01 17.36
C VAL A 356 13.42 -18.84 17.42
N ILE A 357 12.93 -18.43 16.25
CA ILE A 357 11.95 -17.35 16.09
C ILE A 357 10.67 -17.96 15.54
N LEU A 358 9.62 -18.00 16.36
CA LEU A 358 8.28 -18.35 15.94
C LEU A 358 7.57 -17.09 15.45
N ASN A 359 7.76 -16.79 14.17
CA ASN A 359 7.22 -15.59 13.53
C ASN A 359 5.76 -15.80 13.07
N LYS A 360 5.09 -14.68 12.75
CA LYS A 360 3.66 -14.64 12.43
C LYS A 360 2.80 -15.14 13.59
N PHE A 361 3.15 -14.68 14.80
CA PHE A 361 2.50 -15.07 16.04
C PHE A 361 1.04 -14.55 16.16
N ASP A 362 0.59 -13.73 15.22
CA ASP A 362 -0.81 -13.32 15.01
C ASP A 362 -1.70 -14.47 14.49
N ARG A 363 -1.10 -15.56 14.00
CA ARG A 363 -1.84 -16.71 13.46
C ARG A 363 -2.51 -17.56 14.54
N ARG A 364 -3.56 -18.28 14.14
CA ARG A 364 -4.25 -19.24 15.02
C ARG A 364 -3.27 -20.30 15.54
N ALA A 365 -3.53 -20.77 16.77
CA ALA A 365 -2.74 -21.78 17.47
C ALA A 365 -1.25 -21.42 17.68
N ALA A 366 -0.86 -20.14 17.57
CA ALA A 366 0.52 -19.72 17.79
C ALA A 366 1.01 -19.98 19.22
N GLU A 367 0.14 -19.86 20.23
CA GLU A 367 0.48 -20.19 21.62
C GLU A 367 0.77 -21.69 21.83
N ASP A 368 -0.05 -22.57 21.23
CA ASP A 368 0.20 -24.02 21.26
C ASP A 368 1.49 -24.36 20.52
N ALA A 369 1.72 -23.75 19.36
CA ALA A 369 2.95 -23.88 18.60
C ALA A 369 4.18 -23.48 19.42
N LEU A 370 4.13 -22.36 20.14
CA LEU A 370 5.24 -21.91 21.01
C LEU A 370 5.56 -22.94 22.08
N ARG A 371 4.52 -23.46 22.75
CA ARG A 371 4.68 -24.49 23.77
C ARG A 371 5.32 -25.75 23.20
N ASP A 372 4.88 -26.18 22.02
CA ASP A 372 5.35 -27.42 21.41
C ASP A 372 6.79 -27.30 20.90
N VAL A 373 7.15 -26.15 20.30
CA VAL A 373 8.52 -25.85 19.89
C VAL A 373 9.46 -25.73 21.10
N ARG A 374 9.05 -25.05 22.18
CA ARG A 374 9.85 -24.99 23.42
C ARG A 374 10.08 -26.38 24.02
N LYS A 375 9.04 -27.22 24.07
CA LYS A 375 9.16 -28.60 24.55
C LYS A 375 10.12 -29.41 23.69
N GLN A 376 10.04 -29.28 22.37
CA GLN A 376 10.95 -29.99 21.47
C GLN A 376 12.38 -29.50 21.63
N TRP A 377 12.60 -28.18 21.67
CA TRP A 377 13.93 -27.61 21.89
C TRP A 377 14.56 -28.11 23.20
N LYS A 378 13.80 -28.12 24.30
CA LYS A 378 14.26 -28.67 25.59
C LYS A 378 14.65 -30.15 25.50
N ARG A 379 13.91 -30.95 24.74
CA ARG A 379 14.22 -32.39 24.54
C ARG A 379 15.53 -32.56 23.77
N ASN A 380 15.68 -31.83 22.67
CA ASN A 380 16.87 -31.85 21.83
C ASN A 380 18.14 -31.47 22.61
N HIS A 381 18.03 -30.49 23.51
CA HIS A 381 19.14 -29.96 24.31
C HIS A 381 19.27 -30.57 25.71
N LEU A 382 18.48 -31.60 26.04
CA LEU A 382 18.41 -32.23 27.38
C LEU A 382 18.17 -31.24 28.54
N ALA A 383 17.56 -30.09 28.26
CA ALA A 383 17.34 -28.97 29.18
C ALA A 383 15.97 -29.03 29.86
N PHE A 384 15.60 -30.19 30.43
CA PHE A 384 14.24 -30.45 30.93
C PHE A 384 13.82 -29.55 32.11
N THR A 385 14.77 -29.03 32.89
CA THR A 385 14.52 -28.18 34.06
C THR A 385 14.60 -26.69 33.78
N MET A 386 14.91 -26.29 32.54
CA MET A 386 14.96 -24.87 32.15
C MET A 386 13.54 -24.28 32.16
N ASP A 387 13.36 -23.07 32.67
CA ASP A 387 12.06 -22.40 32.63
C ASP A 387 11.69 -22.04 31.18
N ASP A 388 10.40 -22.06 30.85
CA ASP A 388 9.92 -21.81 29.48
C ASP A 388 10.34 -20.44 28.94
N ASP A 389 10.51 -19.44 29.82
CA ASP A 389 10.93 -18.09 29.46
C ASP A 389 12.44 -17.96 29.20
N ASP A 390 13.24 -18.92 29.65
CA ASP A 390 14.69 -18.98 29.43
C ASP A 390 15.06 -19.81 28.19
N VAL A 391 14.11 -20.58 27.65
CA VAL A 391 14.27 -21.28 26.37
C VAL A 391 14.42 -20.24 25.26
N PRO A 392 15.44 -20.33 24.38
CA PRO A 392 15.69 -19.35 23.32
C PRO A 392 14.73 -19.53 22.14
N VAL A 393 13.43 -19.61 22.41
CA VAL A 393 12.33 -19.70 21.45
C VAL A 393 11.40 -18.52 21.69
N TYR A 394 11.40 -17.58 20.74
CA TYR A 394 10.75 -16.28 20.86
C TYR A 394 9.55 -16.15 19.92
N PRO A 395 8.36 -15.74 20.42
CA PRO A 395 7.21 -15.40 19.60
C PRO A 395 7.37 -13.99 19.01
N THR A 396 7.19 -13.83 17.70
CA THR A 396 7.38 -12.54 17.04
C THR A 396 6.32 -12.26 15.97
N ILE A 397 6.06 -10.97 15.72
CA ILE A 397 5.21 -10.52 14.60
C ILE A 397 5.99 -9.45 13.82
N ALA A 398 6.81 -9.87 12.86
CA ALA A 398 7.66 -8.95 12.08
C ALA A 398 6.87 -7.96 11.20
N SER A 399 5.59 -8.23 10.91
CA SER A 399 4.71 -7.29 10.21
C SER A 399 4.18 -6.17 11.10
N GLN A 400 4.27 -6.32 12.42
CA GLN A 400 3.78 -5.37 13.39
C GLN A 400 4.90 -4.37 13.74
N PHE A 401 4.64 -3.09 13.50
CA PHE A 401 5.59 -2.04 13.84
C PHE A 401 5.87 -2.01 15.35
N ASN A 402 7.15 -1.92 15.71
CA ASN A 402 7.62 -1.90 17.09
C ASN A 402 7.10 -3.08 17.93
N ASP A 403 7.09 -4.28 17.35
CA ASP A 403 6.67 -5.50 18.05
C ASP A 403 7.53 -5.75 19.29
N ALA A 404 6.85 -6.00 20.41
CA ALA A 404 7.49 -6.30 21.69
C ALA A 404 8.21 -7.65 21.66
N GLY A 405 7.66 -8.63 20.93
CA GLY A 405 8.27 -9.95 20.74
C GLY A 405 9.62 -9.86 20.02
N ILE A 406 9.69 -9.12 18.90
CA ILE A 406 10.95 -8.87 18.19
C ILE A 406 11.97 -8.16 19.10
N SER A 407 11.55 -7.13 19.86
CA SER A 407 12.46 -6.41 20.75
C SER A 407 13.01 -7.31 21.86
N TRP A 408 12.18 -8.18 22.45
CA TRP A 408 12.62 -9.20 23.41
C TRP A 408 13.60 -10.20 22.80
N MET A 409 13.30 -10.69 21.60
CA MET A 409 14.16 -11.59 20.84
C MET A 409 15.50 -10.93 20.53
N PHE A 410 15.50 -9.68 20.05
CA PHE A 410 16.71 -8.95 19.67
C PHE A 410 17.67 -8.74 20.85
N VAL A 411 17.16 -8.33 22.02
CA VAL A 411 17.99 -8.17 23.23
C VAL A 411 18.66 -9.50 23.60
N ASN A 412 17.95 -10.62 23.47
CA ASN A 412 18.51 -11.94 23.74
C ASN A 412 19.46 -12.44 22.65
N LEU A 413 19.19 -12.14 21.38
CA LEU A 413 20.11 -12.43 20.28
C LEU A 413 21.47 -11.76 20.53
N MET A 414 21.46 -10.48 20.90
CA MET A 414 22.70 -9.75 21.23
C MET A 414 23.40 -10.33 22.46
N ARG A 415 22.63 -10.70 23.50
CA ARG A 415 23.18 -11.37 24.70
C ARG A 415 23.86 -12.70 24.34
N LEU A 416 23.22 -13.55 23.55
CA LEU A 416 23.75 -14.85 23.14
C LEU A 416 25.00 -14.68 22.27
N LEU A 417 24.97 -13.77 21.29
CA LEU A 417 26.11 -13.46 20.44
C LEU A 417 27.31 -13.00 21.27
N ARG A 418 27.07 -12.07 22.19
CA ARG A 418 28.08 -11.52 23.09
C ARG A 418 28.69 -12.58 23.99
N THR A 419 27.87 -13.44 24.59
CA THR A 419 28.37 -14.53 25.44
C THR A 419 29.16 -15.56 24.66
N LYS A 420 28.70 -15.94 23.45
CA LYS A 420 29.35 -16.96 22.62
C LYS A 420 30.71 -16.50 22.09
N LEU A 421 30.83 -15.22 21.74
CA LEU A 421 32.04 -14.64 21.15
C LEU A 421 32.86 -13.77 22.11
N GLU A 422 32.51 -13.77 23.40
CA GLU A 422 33.16 -12.97 24.45
C GLU A 422 33.30 -11.47 24.09
N LEU A 423 32.26 -10.90 23.47
CA LEU A 423 32.27 -9.50 23.00
C LEU A 423 32.09 -8.51 24.17
N PRO A 424 32.63 -7.28 24.07
CA PRO A 424 32.56 -6.30 25.15
C PRO A 424 31.14 -5.76 25.38
N ASP A 425 30.70 -5.77 26.63
CA ASP A 425 29.36 -5.35 27.08
C ASP A 425 28.97 -3.94 26.62
N GLU A 426 29.90 -2.97 26.74
CA GLU A 426 29.67 -1.56 26.42
C GLU A 426 29.28 -1.34 24.94
N HIS A 427 29.69 -2.23 24.04
CA HIS A 427 29.49 -2.07 22.60
C HIS A 427 28.45 -3.01 21.99
N TRP A 428 27.91 -3.95 22.76
CA TRP A 428 27.01 -5.01 22.27
C TRP A 428 25.78 -5.23 23.15
N THR A 429 25.53 -4.32 24.09
CA THR A 429 24.30 -4.34 24.91
C THR A 429 23.34 -3.26 24.43
N PRO A 430 22.18 -3.62 23.82
CA PRO A 430 21.23 -2.63 23.35
C PRO A 430 20.50 -1.94 24.51
N ALA A 431 20.28 -0.62 24.41
CA ALA A 431 19.54 0.16 25.39
C ALA A 431 18.03 0.10 25.14
N ILE A 432 17.47 -1.12 25.15
CA ILE A 432 16.04 -1.37 24.93
C ILE A 432 15.43 -1.95 26.20
N ASP A 433 14.43 -1.27 26.75
CA ASP A 433 13.63 -1.82 27.84
C ASP A 433 12.58 -2.79 27.29
N VAL A 434 12.44 -3.95 27.94
CA VAL A 434 11.58 -5.05 27.48
C VAL A 434 10.58 -5.46 28.58
N PRO A 435 9.70 -4.56 29.02
CA PRO A 435 8.73 -4.85 30.08
C PRO A 435 7.63 -5.82 29.61
N VAL A 436 7.38 -5.86 28.29
CA VAL A 436 6.40 -6.75 27.66
C VAL A 436 7.15 -7.73 26.76
N ARG A 437 7.01 -9.03 27.03
CA ARG A 437 7.71 -10.11 26.29
C ARG A 437 6.82 -10.84 25.28
N THR A 438 5.50 -10.75 25.44
CA THR A 438 4.54 -11.41 24.56
C THR A 438 3.99 -10.41 23.54
N PRO A 439 4.11 -10.67 22.23
CA PRO A 439 3.52 -9.84 21.22
C PRO A 439 1.99 -9.86 21.36
N LYS A 440 1.35 -8.67 21.31
CA LYS A 440 -0.11 -8.56 21.27
C LYS A 440 -0.52 -8.17 19.87
N SER A 441 -1.13 -9.13 19.15
CA SER A 441 -1.70 -8.86 17.85
C SER A 441 -2.85 -7.86 17.97
N SER A 442 -2.74 -6.70 17.33
CA SER A 442 -3.86 -5.79 17.10
C SER A 442 -4.69 -6.32 15.93
N VAL A 443 -5.44 -7.39 16.17
CA VAL A 443 -6.26 -8.01 15.12
C VAL A 443 -7.37 -7.03 14.71
N LEU A 444 -7.32 -6.50 13.48
CA LEU A 444 -8.36 -5.61 12.93
C LEU A 444 -9.73 -6.30 12.85
N ILE A 445 -9.75 -7.56 12.39
CA ILE A 445 -10.96 -8.37 12.26
C ILE A 445 -10.90 -9.53 13.27
N PRO A 446 -11.73 -9.52 14.34
CA PRO A 446 -11.72 -10.58 15.34
C PRO A 446 -11.88 -11.97 14.71
N GLY A 447 -11.20 -12.98 15.25
CA GLY A 447 -11.19 -14.33 14.68
C GLY A 447 -12.59 -14.92 14.41
N LYS A 448 -13.57 -14.60 15.26
CA LYS A 448 -14.99 -15.00 15.12
C LYS A 448 -15.71 -14.37 13.92
N ARG A 449 -15.19 -13.26 13.37
CA ARG A 449 -15.78 -12.50 12.25
C ARG A 449 -15.02 -12.69 10.94
N THR A 450 -14.08 -13.63 10.87
CA THR A 450 -13.27 -13.90 9.66
C THR A 450 -14.09 -14.25 8.40
N ARG A 451 -15.35 -14.70 8.56
CA ARG A 451 -16.26 -15.04 7.45
C ARG A 451 -17.33 -13.99 7.14
N TYR A 452 -17.17 -12.75 7.61
CA TYR A 452 -18.17 -11.69 7.47
C TYR A 452 -18.67 -11.47 6.03
N LEU A 453 -17.78 -11.56 5.01
CA LEU A 453 -18.19 -11.45 3.60
C LEU A 453 -19.08 -12.61 3.14
N ALA A 454 -18.81 -13.83 3.62
CA ALA A 454 -19.65 -14.97 3.33
C ALA A 454 -21.04 -14.81 3.98
N GLU A 455 -21.08 -14.33 5.22
CA GLU A 455 -22.33 -14.03 5.94
C GLU A 455 -23.16 -12.97 5.19
N ILE A 456 -22.54 -11.88 4.70
CA ILE A 456 -23.22 -10.84 3.91
C ILE A 456 -23.75 -11.43 2.59
N ALA A 457 -22.95 -12.24 1.89
CA ALA A 457 -23.37 -12.87 0.64
C ALA A 457 -24.50 -13.89 0.82
N GLU A 458 -24.49 -14.67 1.91
CA GLU A 458 -25.58 -15.58 2.28
C GLU A 458 -26.86 -14.79 2.58
N GLN A 459 -26.78 -13.75 3.42
CA GLN A 459 -27.93 -12.88 3.72
C GLN A 459 -28.53 -12.23 2.46
N GLY A 460 -27.70 -11.74 1.53
CA GLY A 460 -28.18 -11.16 0.28
C GLY A 460 -28.92 -12.17 -0.61
N ARG A 461 -28.53 -13.45 -0.61
CA ARG A 461 -29.25 -14.51 -1.32
C ARG A 461 -30.57 -14.87 -0.64
N ASP A 462 -30.55 -14.96 0.69
CA ASP A 462 -31.73 -15.27 1.50
C ASP A 462 -32.81 -14.20 1.35
N ILE A 463 -32.43 -12.91 1.36
CA ILE A 463 -33.36 -11.80 1.09
C ILE A 463 -34.01 -11.94 -0.29
N ASN A 464 -33.23 -12.27 -1.33
CA ASN A 464 -33.77 -12.40 -2.68
C ASN A 464 -34.73 -13.59 -2.83
N GLN A 465 -34.43 -14.72 -2.17
CA GLN A 465 -35.30 -15.90 -2.14
C GLN A 465 -36.59 -15.61 -1.37
N ASP A 466 -36.49 -14.90 -0.25
CA ASP A 466 -37.64 -14.50 0.55
C ASP A 466 -38.57 -13.55 -0.22
N ILE A 467 -38.00 -12.55 -0.90
CA ILE A 467 -38.78 -11.66 -1.79
C ILE A 467 -39.51 -12.46 -2.87
N GLU A 468 -38.85 -13.45 -3.49
CA GLU A 468 -39.46 -14.26 -4.53
C GLU A 468 -40.61 -15.12 -3.98
N ARG A 469 -40.43 -15.71 -2.80
CA ARG A 469 -41.49 -16.45 -2.09
C ARG A 469 -42.69 -15.55 -1.78
N GLN A 470 -42.44 -14.36 -1.21
CA GLN A 470 -43.51 -13.41 -0.87
C GLN A 470 -44.21 -12.88 -2.13
N ALA A 471 -43.47 -12.62 -3.21
CA ALA A 471 -44.06 -12.22 -4.49
C ALA A 471 -44.99 -13.29 -5.07
N GLN A 472 -44.57 -14.57 -5.06
CA GLN A 472 -45.41 -15.68 -5.50
C GLN A 472 -46.69 -15.81 -4.65
N ALA A 473 -46.56 -15.66 -3.33
CA ALA A 473 -47.70 -15.66 -2.42
C ALA A 473 -48.66 -14.48 -2.70
N ALA A 474 -48.13 -13.29 -3.00
CA ALA A 474 -48.93 -12.12 -3.34
C ALA A 474 -49.70 -12.30 -4.65
N SER A 475 -49.09 -12.84 -5.71
CA SER A 475 -49.81 -13.18 -6.95
C SER A 475 -50.91 -14.21 -6.70
N LEU A 476 -50.64 -15.24 -5.88
CA LEU A 476 -51.67 -16.23 -5.51
C LEU A 476 -52.82 -15.60 -4.72
N ALA A 477 -52.50 -14.74 -3.75
CA ALA A 477 -53.51 -14.03 -2.98
C ALA A 477 -54.40 -13.17 -3.89
N GLN A 478 -53.81 -12.42 -4.84
CA GLN A 478 -54.58 -11.63 -5.80
C GLN A 478 -55.48 -12.51 -6.67
N ASN A 479 -54.96 -13.62 -7.19
CA ASN A 479 -55.73 -14.53 -8.04
C ASN A 479 -56.96 -15.09 -7.31
N TYR A 480 -56.79 -15.55 -6.06
CA TYR A 480 -57.94 -16.01 -5.26
C TYR A 480 -58.89 -14.86 -4.93
N TYR A 481 -58.37 -13.69 -4.57
CA TYR A 481 -59.17 -12.51 -4.27
C TYR A 481 -60.07 -12.11 -5.44
N GLU A 482 -59.50 -11.98 -6.64
CA GLU A 482 -60.25 -11.62 -7.85
C GLU A 482 -61.26 -12.71 -8.26
N CYS A 483 -60.91 -14.00 -8.10
CA CYS A 483 -61.88 -15.08 -8.33
C CYS A 483 -63.06 -15.02 -7.35
N LEU A 484 -62.78 -14.85 -6.04
CA LEU A 484 -63.80 -14.77 -5.00
C LEU A 484 -64.70 -13.54 -5.19
N LYS A 485 -64.11 -12.42 -5.62
CA LYS A 485 -64.82 -11.19 -6.00
C LYS A 485 -65.73 -11.38 -7.21
N ASP A 486 -65.24 -12.00 -8.28
CA ASP A 486 -66.03 -12.29 -9.49
C ASP A 486 -67.18 -13.28 -9.19
N MET A 487 -66.95 -14.23 -8.29
CA MET A 487 -67.97 -15.15 -7.77
C MET A 487 -68.95 -14.49 -6.77
N ASN A 488 -68.81 -13.20 -6.47
CA ASN A 488 -69.63 -12.43 -5.52
C ASN A 488 -69.67 -13.04 -4.10
N ASP A 489 -68.51 -13.43 -3.57
CA ASP A 489 -68.39 -13.94 -2.21
C ASP A 489 -68.95 -12.94 -1.17
N PRO A 490 -70.03 -13.28 -0.41
CA PRO A 490 -70.65 -12.37 0.54
C PRO A 490 -69.80 -12.06 1.78
N ALA A 491 -68.74 -12.84 2.03
CA ALA A 491 -67.83 -12.66 3.17
C ALA A 491 -66.43 -12.17 2.74
N LEU A 492 -66.26 -11.73 1.49
CA LEU A 492 -64.97 -11.26 0.97
C LEU A 492 -64.42 -10.11 1.85
N PRO A 493 -63.24 -10.28 2.48
CA PRO A 493 -62.63 -9.22 3.27
C PRO A 493 -62.04 -8.12 2.37
N ASP A 494 -61.61 -7.01 2.98
CA ASP A 494 -60.81 -6.00 2.28
C ASP A 494 -59.49 -6.60 1.76
N GLU A 495 -58.91 -5.98 0.73
CA GLU A 495 -57.62 -6.40 0.18
C GLU A 495 -56.57 -6.56 1.28
N PHE A 496 -55.82 -7.67 1.21
CA PHE A 496 -54.78 -8.04 2.16
C PHE A 496 -55.24 -8.32 3.60
N MET A 497 -56.55 -8.44 3.85
CA MET A 497 -57.11 -8.88 5.13
C MET A 497 -57.50 -10.35 5.06
N GLN A 498 -57.31 -11.10 6.15
CA GLN A 498 -57.69 -12.50 6.23
C GLN A 498 -59.19 -12.65 6.55
N TYR A 499 -59.81 -13.71 6.04
CA TYR A 499 -61.11 -14.18 6.48
C TYR A 499 -61.09 -14.57 7.96
N GLY A 500 -62.20 -14.34 8.65
CA GLY A 500 -62.39 -14.77 10.03
C GLY A 500 -62.46 -16.30 10.14
N SER A 501 -62.21 -16.83 11.34
CA SER A 501 -62.24 -18.28 11.58
C SER A 501 -63.59 -18.94 11.27
N GLN A 502 -64.69 -18.19 11.31
CA GLN A 502 -66.03 -18.70 10.99
C GLN A 502 -66.24 -18.84 9.47
N ASP A 503 -65.54 -18.05 8.66
CA ASP A 503 -65.72 -18.02 7.21
C ASP A 503 -64.86 -19.05 6.45
N VAL A 504 -63.87 -19.63 7.16
CA VAL A 504 -62.94 -20.65 6.65
C VAL A 504 -63.13 -22.03 7.27
N ASN A 505 -64.22 -22.24 8.02
CA ASN A 505 -64.61 -23.52 8.63
C ASN A 505 -66.06 -23.88 8.25
N GLY A 506 -66.38 -25.17 8.03
CA GLY A 506 -67.74 -25.64 7.68
C GLY A 506 -67.84 -26.29 6.29
N GLU A 507 -69.04 -26.35 5.70
CA GLU A 507 -69.27 -26.79 4.31
C GLU A 507 -69.82 -25.63 3.47
N HIS A 508 -68.96 -25.02 2.65
CA HIS A 508 -69.29 -23.92 1.75
C HIS A 508 -68.65 -24.13 0.37
N GLU A 509 -69.33 -23.71 -0.70
CA GLU A 509 -68.85 -23.89 -2.08
C GLU A 509 -67.51 -23.17 -2.34
N LEU A 510 -67.26 -22.05 -1.65
CA LEU A 510 -66.04 -21.23 -1.79
C LEU A 510 -64.97 -21.50 -0.73
N LEU A 511 -65.21 -22.44 0.19
CA LEU A 511 -64.38 -22.67 1.38
C LEU A 511 -62.89 -22.85 1.06
N VAL A 512 -62.59 -23.68 0.05
CA VAL A 512 -61.22 -23.99 -0.35
C VAL A 512 -60.51 -22.74 -0.87
N MET A 513 -61.19 -21.90 -1.66
CA MET A 513 -60.60 -20.66 -2.17
C MET A 513 -60.33 -19.66 -1.04
N ARG A 514 -61.26 -19.51 -0.09
CA ARG A 514 -61.04 -18.67 1.10
C ARG A 514 -59.86 -19.14 1.95
N GLN A 515 -59.75 -20.45 2.18
CA GLN A 515 -58.62 -21.05 2.90
C GLN A 515 -57.28 -20.83 2.17
N ARG A 516 -57.27 -20.98 0.85
CA ARG A 516 -56.07 -20.77 0.02
C ARG A 516 -55.67 -19.29 -0.03
N TYR A 517 -56.63 -18.37 -0.08
CA TYR A 517 -56.37 -16.94 0.05
C TYR A 517 -55.77 -16.61 1.43
N ASN A 518 -56.36 -17.09 2.52
CA ASN A 518 -55.81 -16.89 3.87
C ASN A 518 -54.38 -17.44 3.99
N ALA A 519 -54.12 -18.64 3.46
CA ALA A 519 -52.79 -19.23 3.45
C ALA A 519 -51.80 -18.36 2.66
N ALA A 520 -52.19 -17.85 1.49
CA ALA A 520 -51.34 -16.96 0.68
C ALA A 520 -51.05 -15.63 1.39
N ILE A 521 -52.04 -15.03 2.06
CA ILE A 521 -51.83 -13.82 2.87
C ILE A 521 -50.93 -14.09 4.09
N GLN A 522 -51.00 -15.27 4.71
CA GLN A 522 -50.16 -15.63 5.86
C GLN A 522 -48.67 -15.80 5.50
N GLU A 523 -48.35 -16.09 4.24
CA GLU A 523 -46.96 -16.14 3.76
C GLU A 523 -46.35 -14.74 3.55
N LEU A 524 -47.17 -13.68 3.55
CA LEU A 524 -46.70 -12.30 3.42
C LEU A 524 -46.28 -11.73 4.78
N SER A 525 -45.13 -11.06 4.79
CA SER A 525 -44.69 -10.29 5.95
C SER A 525 -45.56 -9.04 6.17
N SER A 526 -45.55 -8.51 7.39
CA SER A 526 -46.23 -7.23 7.69
C SER A 526 -45.71 -6.09 6.83
N GLU A 527 -44.40 -6.03 6.57
CA GLU A 527 -43.78 -5.03 5.71
C GLU A 527 -44.27 -5.15 4.26
N ALA A 528 -44.37 -6.37 3.71
CA ALA A 528 -44.90 -6.58 2.36
C ALA A 528 -46.36 -6.10 2.22
N ILE A 529 -47.20 -6.41 3.21
CA ILE A 529 -48.60 -5.95 3.23
C ILE A 529 -48.66 -4.42 3.34
N GLU A 530 -47.83 -3.80 4.18
CA GLU A 530 -47.76 -2.34 4.31
C GLU A 530 -47.31 -1.68 3.00
N LEU A 531 -46.29 -2.24 2.33
CA LEU A 531 -45.82 -1.75 1.02
C LEU A 531 -46.93 -1.78 -0.03
N LEU A 532 -47.68 -2.88 -0.11
CA LEU A 532 -48.80 -3.04 -1.05
C LEU A 532 -49.95 -2.08 -0.72
N LYS A 533 -50.33 -1.96 0.56
CA LYS A 533 -51.39 -1.04 1.02
C LYS A 533 -51.01 0.44 0.80
N ALA A 534 -49.74 0.80 0.98
CA ALA A 534 -49.27 2.17 0.79
C ALA A 534 -49.09 2.54 -0.70
N TRP A 535 -48.98 1.56 -1.59
CA TRP A 535 -48.68 1.79 -3.00
C TRP A 535 -49.66 2.72 -3.72
N PRO A 536 -51.00 2.59 -3.60
CA PRO A 536 -51.94 3.49 -4.28
C PRO A 536 -51.69 4.97 -3.96
N ALA A 537 -51.44 5.30 -2.69
CA ALA A 537 -51.14 6.66 -2.27
C ALA A 537 -49.76 7.14 -2.79
N ARG A 538 -48.74 6.28 -2.74
CA ARG A 538 -47.40 6.61 -3.28
C ARG A 538 -47.41 6.82 -4.80
N LYS A 539 -48.17 5.99 -5.51
CA LYS A 539 -48.40 6.09 -6.96
C LYS A 539 -49.07 7.41 -7.33
N GLU A 540 -50.04 7.85 -6.55
CA GLU A 540 -50.69 9.14 -6.79
C GLU A 540 -49.77 10.32 -6.44
N GLY A 541 -48.97 10.22 -5.39
CA GLY A 541 -48.02 11.27 -5.00
C GLY A 541 -46.93 11.60 -6.04
N ILE A 542 -46.58 10.64 -6.92
CA ILE A 542 -45.66 10.91 -8.05
C ILE A 542 -46.40 11.45 -9.29
N ARG A 543 -47.73 11.52 -9.25
CA ARG A 543 -48.59 11.99 -10.36
C ARG A 543 -49.11 13.40 -10.16
N THR A 544 -49.15 13.89 -8.93
CA THR A 544 -49.46 15.30 -8.62
C THR A 544 -48.50 16.24 -9.35
N GLU A 545 -48.89 17.49 -9.59
CA GLU A 545 -48.00 18.47 -10.26
C GLU A 545 -46.73 18.73 -9.44
N GLN A 546 -46.87 18.76 -8.11
CA GLN A 546 -45.78 19.02 -7.16
C GLN A 546 -45.64 17.88 -6.16
N TYR A 547 -44.41 17.64 -5.72
CA TYR A 547 -44.09 16.79 -4.59
C TYR A 547 -43.79 17.63 -3.34
N SER A 548 -44.00 17.03 -2.18
CA SER A 548 -43.50 17.53 -0.89
C SER A 548 -43.00 16.35 -0.05
N TYR A 549 -41.84 16.48 0.57
CA TYR A 549 -41.32 15.53 1.55
C TYR A 549 -40.46 16.23 2.61
N GLU A 550 -40.35 15.64 3.79
CA GLU A 550 -39.63 16.23 4.91
C GLU A 550 -38.20 15.67 5.03
N VAL A 551 -37.21 16.53 5.27
CA VAL A 551 -35.83 16.15 5.60
C VAL A 551 -35.38 16.92 6.84
N ARG A 552 -35.17 16.21 7.95
CA ARG A 552 -34.68 16.79 9.22
C ARG A 552 -35.50 18.01 9.67
N GLY A 553 -36.84 17.94 9.63
CA GLY A 553 -37.71 19.05 10.03
C GLY A 553 -37.95 20.11 8.95
N ARG A 554 -37.39 19.95 7.74
CA ARG A 554 -37.55 20.90 6.64
C ARG A 554 -38.38 20.29 5.53
N GLU A 555 -39.42 21.00 5.12
CA GLU A 555 -40.22 20.64 3.95
C GLU A 555 -39.43 20.94 2.66
N ILE A 556 -39.31 19.96 1.78
CA ILE A 556 -38.72 20.08 0.46
C ILE A 556 -39.82 19.86 -0.57
N THR A 557 -40.05 20.88 -1.38
CA THR A 557 -41.06 20.87 -2.44
C THR A 557 -40.41 21.02 -3.82
N GLY A 558 -41.16 20.67 -4.87
CA GLY A 558 -40.77 20.88 -6.27
C GLY A 558 -41.71 20.20 -7.24
N ASP A 559 -41.45 20.32 -8.54
CA ASP A 559 -42.36 19.79 -9.56
C ASP A 559 -42.08 18.32 -9.89
N ASN A 560 -43.11 17.52 -10.14
CA ASN A 560 -42.96 16.13 -10.59
C ASN A 560 -42.67 16.02 -12.08
N TYR A 561 -42.95 17.07 -12.85
CA TYR A 561 -42.83 17.08 -14.30
C TYR A 561 -41.83 18.12 -14.78
N ARG A 562 -41.29 17.90 -15.97
CA ARG A 562 -40.54 18.88 -16.74
C ARG A 562 -41.17 19.00 -18.12
N GLU A 563 -41.59 20.19 -18.48
CA GLU A 563 -42.10 20.45 -19.82
C GLU A 563 -40.95 20.41 -20.85
N SER A 564 -41.12 19.62 -21.89
CA SER A 564 -40.20 19.56 -23.03
C SER A 564 -40.47 20.68 -24.05
N LEU A 565 -39.56 20.87 -25.01
CA LEU A 565 -39.77 21.83 -26.12
C LEU A 565 -41.04 21.55 -26.93
N SER A 566 -41.49 20.29 -26.98
CA SER A 566 -42.74 19.88 -27.63
C SER A 566 -43.98 20.00 -26.74
N ARG A 567 -43.85 20.63 -25.56
CA ARG A 567 -44.91 20.79 -24.54
C ARG A 567 -45.39 19.49 -23.90
N LEU A 568 -44.61 18.41 -24.01
CA LEU A 568 -44.88 17.16 -23.29
C LEU A 568 -44.42 17.32 -21.83
N GLN A 569 -45.29 16.96 -20.88
CA GLN A 569 -44.96 16.87 -19.46
C GLN A 569 -44.20 15.56 -19.19
N ILE A 570 -42.88 15.64 -19.10
CA ILE A 570 -42.03 14.48 -18.86
C ILE A 570 -41.94 14.24 -17.34
N PRO A 571 -42.39 13.09 -16.82
CA PRO A 571 -42.30 12.80 -15.40
C PRO A 571 -40.83 12.61 -14.98
N LYS A 572 -40.46 13.11 -13.80
CA LYS A 572 -39.13 12.91 -13.22
C LYS A 572 -38.91 11.47 -12.76
N ILE A 573 -39.98 10.78 -12.34
CA ILE A 573 -39.97 9.39 -11.90
C ILE A 573 -40.90 8.58 -12.81
N GLY A 574 -40.37 7.52 -13.41
CA GLY A 574 -41.15 6.60 -14.24
C GLY A 574 -42.02 5.68 -13.39
N MET A 575 -43.20 5.30 -13.91
CA MET A 575 -44.13 4.41 -13.22
C MET A 575 -43.79 2.94 -13.47
N PRO A 576 -43.76 2.08 -12.43
CA PRO A 576 -43.62 0.64 -12.62
C PRO A 576 -44.92 0.03 -13.19
N ARG A 577 -44.84 -1.21 -13.66
CA ARG A 577 -46.03 -2.02 -13.94
C ARG A 577 -46.58 -2.54 -12.62
N ASP A 578 -47.89 -2.41 -12.42
CA ASP A 578 -48.53 -2.76 -11.14
C ASP A 578 -49.85 -3.52 -11.30
N ARG A 579 -49.94 -4.36 -12.33
CA ARG A 579 -51.15 -5.17 -12.60
C ARG A 579 -51.27 -6.37 -11.67
N ASP A 580 -50.15 -6.94 -11.26
CA ASP A 580 -50.07 -8.10 -10.38
C ASP A 580 -49.44 -7.71 -9.03
N TRP A 581 -50.03 -8.16 -7.91
CA TRP A 581 -49.53 -7.88 -6.56
C TRP A 581 -48.14 -8.46 -6.34
N GLY A 582 -47.80 -9.60 -6.95
CA GLY A 582 -46.47 -10.18 -6.86
C GLY A 582 -45.43 -9.43 -7.68
N GLU A 583 -45.73 -9.04 -8.93
CA GLU A 583 -44.85 -8.20 -9.76
C GLU A 583 -44.58 -6.86 -9.04
N LEU A 584 -45.63 -6.24 -8.51
CA LEU A 584 -45.54 -5.02 -7.73
C LEU A 584 -44.71 -5.20 -6.46
N LEU A 585 -44.97 -6.25 -5.67
CA LEU A 585 -44.24 -6.51 -4.44
C LEU A 585 -42.75 -6.77 -4.71
N SER A 586 -42.44 -7.55 -5.74
CA SER A 586 -41.06 -7.78 -6.18
C SER A 586 -40.37 -6.46 -6.55
N PHE A 587 -41.04 -5.58 -7.30
CA PHE A 587 -40.51 -4.24 -7.59
C PHE A 587 -40.28 -3.42 -6.32
N LEU A 588 -41.27 -3.36 -5.41
CA LEU A 588 -41.20 -2.56 -4.19
C LEU A 588 -40.09 -3.02 -3.24
N MET A 589 -39.78 -4.33 -3.20
CA MET A 589 -38.76 -4.89 -2.32
C MET A 589 -37.36 -4.98 -2.95
N ARG A 590 -37.23 -5.05 -4.29
CA ARG A 590 -35.91 -5.14 -4.97
C ARG A 590 -35.39 -3.80 -5.49
N GLU A 591 -36.27 -2.91 -5.92
CA GLU A 591 -35.89 -1.70 -6.65
C GLU A 591 -36.45 -0.43 -5.99
N ASN A 592 -37.76 -0.44 -5.70
CA ASN A 592 -38.55 0.64 -5.13
C ASN A 592 -38.47 1.97 -5.90
N LEU A 593 -39.28 2.94 -5.51
CA LEU A 593 -39.08 4.33 -5.94
C LEU A 593 -37.82 4.90 -5.27
N PRO A 594 -37.13 5.89 -5.88
CA PRO A 594 -36.02 6.60 -5.25
C PRO A 594 -36.37 7.05 -3.83
N GLY A 595 -35.42 6.92 -2.90
CA GLY A 595 -35.63 7.22 -1.48
C GLY A 595 -36.38 6.15 -0.68
N GLY A 596 -36.84 5.06 -1.31
CA GLY A 596 -37.37 3.86 -0.63
C GLY A 596 -36.35 2.72 -0.60
N TYR A 597 -36.30 1.97 0.50
CA TYR A 597 -35.46 0.77 0.62
C TYR A 597 -35.80 -0.26 -0.49
N PRO A 598 -34.82 -0.91 -1.15
CA PRO A 598 -33.39 -0.95 -0.85
C PRO A 598 -32.56 0.15 -1.53
N TYR A 599 -33.19 1.24 -1.97
CA TYR A 599 -32.56 2.44 -2.55
C TYR A 599 -31.87 2.21 -3.90
N THR A 600 -32.24 1.16 -4.63
CA THR A 600 -31.66 0.82 -5.95
C THR A 600 -31.75 1.97 -6.94
N ALA A 601 -32.88 2.70 -6.96
CA ALA A 601 -33.07 3.86 -7.82
C ALA A 601 -32.50 5.18 -7.25
N GLY A 602 -31.86 5.15 -6.07
CA GLY A 602 -31.23 6.29 -5.41
C GLY A 602 -31.67 6.46 -3.95
N VAL A 603 -30.76 7.01 -3.12
CA VAL A 603 -30.99 7.21 -1.68
C VAL A 603 -31.90 8.39 -1.33
N PHE A 604 -32.19 9.26 -2.30
CA PHE A 604 -33.08 10.42 -2.12
C PHE A 604 -34.31 10.30 -3.02
N PRO A 605 -35.50 10.77 -2.57
CA PRO A 605 -36.71 10.76 -3.39
C PRO A 605 -36.57 11.55 -4.70
N TYR A 606 -35.88 12.69 -4.64
CA TYR A 606 -35.61 13.53 -5.80
C TYR A 606 -34.17 14.06 -5.78
N ARG A 607 -33.63 14.35 -6.96
CA ARG A 607 -32.35 15.07 -7.09
C ARG A 607 -32.49 16.49 -6.53
N ARG A 608 -31.42 17.02 -5.92
CA ARG A 608 -31.44 18.39 -5.36
C ARG A 608 -31.62 19.43 -6.47
N ALA A 609 -32.58 20.34 -6.28
CA ALA A 609 -32.73 21.53 -7.11
C ALA A 609 -31.74 22.61 -6.61
N GLY A 610 -30.81 23.04 -7.45
CA GLY A 610 -29.88 24.16 -7.14
C GLY A 610 -28.49 23.77 -6.64
N GLU A 611 -28.21 22.49 -6.41
CA GLU A 611 -26.85 21.99 -6.13
C GLU A 611 -26.51 20.89 -7.12
N ASP A 612 -25.86 21.27 -8.22
CA ASP A 612 -25.34 20.32 -9.20
C ASP A 612 -24.31 19.40 -8.51
N PRO A 613 -24.31 18.08 -8.75
CA PRO A 613 -23.27 17.18 -8.25
C PRO A 613 -21.85 17.50 -8.74
N ILE A 614 -21.67 18.43 -9.68
CA ILE A 614 -20.36 18.87 -10.15
C ILE A 614 -19.43 19.16 -8.97
N ARG A 615 -18.31 18.44 -8.95
CA ARG A 615 -17.21 18.63 -8.02
C ARG A 615 -15.94 18.69 -8.86
N MET A 616 -15.33 19.87 -8.92
CA MET A 616 -14.21 20.10 -9.82
C MET A 616 -12.90 19.68 -9.16
N PHE A 617 -12.23 18.69 -9.75
CA PHE A 617 -10.91 18.22 -9.33
C PHE A 617 -9.84 19.20 -9.81
N ALA A 618 -9.07 19.77 -8.87
CA ALA A 618 -8.01 20.72 -9.18
C ALA A 618 -6.87 20.65 -8.16
N GLY A 619 -5.67 20.91 -8.65
CA GLY A 619 -4.44 21.00 -7.88
C GLY A 619 -3.28 21.16 -8.85
N GLU A 620 -2.58 22.29 -8.79
CA GLU A 620 -1.38 22.53 -9.59
C GLU A 620 -0.48 23.57 -8.90
N GLY A 621 0.82 23.26 -8.80
CA GLY A 621 1.82 24.18 -8.29
C GLY A 621 1.61 24.55 -6.81
N THR A 622 1.69 25.84 -6.52
CA THR A 622 1.60 26.37 -5.15
C THR A 622 0.15 26.45 -4.63
N PRO A 623 -0.04 26.56 -3.31
CA PRO A 623 -1.36 26.77 -2.71
C PRO A 623 -2.11 27.95 -3.32
N GLU A 624 -1.44 29.07 -3.57
CA GLU A 624 -2.03 30.29 -4.14
C GLU A 624 -2.50 30.07 -5.57
N ARG A 625 -1.71 29.34 -6.38
CA ARG A 625 -2.11 29.01 -7.76
C ARG A 625 -3.36 28.14 -7.78
N THR A 626 -3.42 27.13 -6.92
CA THR A 626 -4.59 26.26 -6.80
C THR A 626 -5.79 27.01 -6.20
N ASN A 627 -5.57 27.91 -5.24
CA ASN A 627 -6.60 28.78 -4.70
C ASN A 627 -7.23 29.67 -5.80
N ARG A 628 -6.42 30.30 -6.65
CA ARG A 628 -6.91 31.05 -7.83
C ARG A 628 -7.74 30.17 -8.76
N ARG A 629 -7.32 28.93 -9.00
CA ARG A 629 -8.08 27.96 -9.80
C ARG A 629 -9.42 27.63 -9.15
N PHE A 630 -9.47 27.40 -7.84
CA PHE A 630 -10.73 27.13 -7.13
C PHE A 630 -11.71 28.31 -7.23
N HIS A 631 -11.24 29.55 -7.04
CA HIS A 631 -12.09 30.74 -7.18
C HIS A 631 -12.61 30.91 -8.60
N TYR A 632 -11.77 30.68 -9.60
CA TYR A 632 -12.18 30.66 -11.01
C TYR A 632 -13.28 29.63 -11.28
N LEU A 633 -13.07 28.38 -10.86
CA LEU A 633 -14.01 27.28 -11.10
C LEU A 633 -15.33 27.46 -10.34
N ALA A 634 -15.29 28.05 -9.16
CA ALA A 634 -16.46 28.25 -8.32
C ALA A 634 -17.23 29.55 -8.64
N LYS A 635 -16.74 30.38 -9.57
CA LYS A 635 -17.36 31.67 -9.94
C LYS A 635 -18.80 31.45 -10.42
N GLY A 636 -19.73 32.24 -9.90
CA GLY A 636 -21.16 32.18 -10.25
C GLY A 636 -21.94 30.97 -9.71
N GLN A 637 -21.29 30.02 -9.03
CA GLN A 637 -21.97 28.85 -8.47
C GLN A 637 -22.55 29.15 -7.07
N PRO A 638 -23.81 28.74 -6.78
CA PRO A 638 -24.45 28.96 -5.49
C PRO A 638 -23.88 28.08 -4.36
N ALA A 639 -23.30 26.92 -4.72
CA ALA A 639 -22.61 26.02 -3.80
C ALA A 639 -21.14 25.88 -4.23
N LYS A 640 -20.23 25.84 -3.26
CA LYS A 640 -18.77 25.74 -3.46
C LYS A 640 -18.34 24.31 -3.15
N ARG A 641 -18.18 23.48 -4.19
CA ARG A 641 -17.81 22.05 -4.07
C ARG A 641 -16.41 21.82 -4.61
N LEU A 642 -15.41 21.93 -3.73
CA LEU A 642 -14.01 21.85 -4.10
C LEU A 642 -13.53 20.38 -4.07
N SER A 643 -12.60 20.01 -4.94
CA SER A 643 -11.89 18.75 -4.85
C SER A 643 -10.41 18.95 -5.10
N THR A 644 -9.61 18.62 -4.10
CA THR A 644 -8.18 18.90 -4.06
C THR A 644 -7.39 17.67 -4.49
N ALA A 645 -6.48 17.89 -5.44
CA ALA A 645 -5.44 16.96 -5.86
C ALA A 645 -4.10 17.42 -5.29
N PHE A 646 -3.41 16.56 -4.55
CA PHE A 646 -2.10 16.88 -3.98
C PHE A 646 -0.99 16.36 -4.90
N ASP A 647 0.16 17.03 -4.90
CA ASP A 647 1.33 16.56 -5.63
C ASP A 647 1.88 15.26 -5.03
N SER A 648 2.74 14.56 -5.78
CA SER A 648 3.26 13.27 -5.32
C SER A 648 4.07 13.39 -4.01
N VAL A 649 4.72 14.53 -3.78
CA VAL A 649 5.51 14.77 -2.56
C VAL A 649 4.60 14.79 -1.33
N THR A 650 3.52 15.57 -1.39
CA THR A 650 2.48 15.60 -0.33
C THR A 650 1.75 14.27 -0.20
N LEU A 651 1.45 13.58 -1.31
CA LEU A 651 0.76 12.29 -1.29
C LEU A 651 1.53 11.22 -0.49
N TYR A 652 2.85 11.32 -0.45
CA TYR A 652 3.74 10.44 0.30
C TYR A 652 4.16 11.00 1.67
N GLY A 653 3.62 12.14 2.10
CA GLY A 653 3.84 12.70 3.42
C GLY A 653 5.26 13.23 3.63
N GLU A 654 5.91 13.68 2.55
CA GLU A 654 7.26 14.23 2.57
C GLU A 654 7.22 15.75 2.39
N ASP A 655 8.24 16.44 2.92
CA ASP A 655 8.43 17.87 2.67
C ASP A 655 9.15 18.11 1.32
N PRO A 656 8.89 19.24 0.65
CA PRO A 656 9.64 19.62 -0.56
C PRO A 656 11.13 19.78 -0.24
N HIS A 657 12.00 19.29 -1.12
CA HIS A 657 13.45 19.32 -0.94
C HIS A 657 14.16 19.68 -2.25
N THR A 658 15.35 20.28 -2.16
CA THR A 658 16.21 20.62 -3.30
C THR A 658 16.83 19.41 -4.01
N ARG A 659 16.58 18.19 -3.53
CA ARG A 659 17.16 16.98 -4.11
C ARG A 659 16.43 16.75 -5.43
N PRO A 660 17.12 16.55 -6.57
CA PRO A 660 16.46 16.62 -7.89
C PRO A 660 15.27 15.67 -8.06
N ASP A 661 15.34 14.47 -7.50
CA ASP A 661 14.27 13.47 -7.56
C ASP A 661 13.03 13.82 -6.72
N ILE A 662 13.13 14.77 -5.78
CA ILE A 662 12.01 15.37 -5.06
C ILE A 662 11.61 16.69 -5.75
N TYR A 663 12.57 17.58 -6.01
CA TYR A 663 12.33 18.92 -6.54
C TYR A 663 11.56 18.90 -7.86
N GLY A 664 11.93 18.01 -8.78
CA GLY A 664 11.25 17.84 -10.07
C GLY A 664 9.80 17.34 -9.96
N LYS A 665 9.32 17.00 -8.76
CA LYS A 665 7.95 16.54 -8.49
C LYS A 665 7.12 17.53 -7.68
N VAL A 666 7.75 18.55 -7.07
CA VAL A 666 7.05 19.53 -6.23
C VAL A 666 6.07 20.34 -7.07
N GLY A 667 4.79 20.29 -6.72
CA GLY A 667 3.70 20.99 -7.41
C GLY A 667 3.33 20.43 -8.79
N ASN A 668 3.91 19.30 -9.18
CA ASN A 668 3.52 18.57 -10.40
C ASN A 668 2.38 17.60 -10.09
N SER A 669 1.44 17.49 -11.03
CA SER A 669 0.25 16.62 -10.91
C SER A 669 -0.66 16.89 -9.70
N GLY A 670 -0.44 18.00 -8.98
CA GLY A 670 -1.21 18.38 -7.80
C GLY A 670 -0.64 19.62 -7.10
N VAL A 671 -1.30 20.04 -6.02
CA VAL A 671 -0.81 21.14 -5.17
C VAL A 671 0.17 20.64 -4.11
N SER A 672 1.28 21.37 -3.91
CA SER A 672 2.25 21.09 -2.83
C SER A 672 1.76 21.67 -1.51
N ILE A 673 1.55 20.83 -0.49
CA ILE A 673 1.14 21.21 0.87
C ILE A 673 2.06 20.54 1.87
N ALA A 674 2.95 21.31 2.50
CA ALA A 674 3.85 20.80 3.54
C ALA A 674 3.42 21.27 4.94
N THR A 675 2.78 22.44 5.02
CA THR A 675 2.45 23.10 6.28
C THR A 675 0.97 23.41 6.44
N LEU A 676 0.56 23.71 7.68
CA LEU A 676 -0.78 24.25 7.95
C LEU A 676 -1.04 25.56 7.18
N ASP A 677 -0.03 26.42 7.06
CA ASP A 677 -0.17 27.70 6.37
C ASP A 677 -0.41 27.54 4.87
N ASP A 678 0.22 26.54 4.24
CA ASP A 678 -0.07 26.18 2.85
C ASP A 678 -1.54 25.82 2.69
N LEU A 679 -2.11 25.08 3.63
CA LEU A 679 -3.50 24.69 3.57
C LEU A 679 -4.47 25.86 3.89
N LYS A 680 -4.07 26.80 4.76
CA LYS A 680 -4.78 28.07 4.97
C LYS A 680 -4.82 28.89 3.67
N LYS A 681 -3.67 29.04 2.99
CA LYS A 681 -3.57 29.73 1.70
C LYS A 681 -4.46 29.07 0.64
N LEU A 682 -4.42 27.74 0.55
CA LEU A 682 -5.19 26.94 -0.40
C LEU A 682 -6.70 27.22 -0.33
N TYR A 683 -7.26 27.29 0.88
CA TYR A 683 -8.71 27.48 1.09
C TYR A 683 -9.11 28.90 1.50
N SER A 684 -8.19 29.86 1.41
CA SER A 684 -8.47 31.26 1.72
C SER A 684 -9.61 31.82 0.86
N GLY A 685 -10.47 32.64 1.47
CA GLY A 685 -11.68 33.19 0.85
C GLY A 685 -12.85 32.20 0.69
N PHE A 686 -12.69 30.94 1.11
CA PHE A 686 -13.80 29.98 1.22
C PHE A 686 -14.11 29.72 2.69
N ASP A 687 -15.29 30.14 3.15
CA ASP A 687 -15.76 29.81 4.50
C ASP A 687 -16.05 28.31 4.64
N LEU A 688 -15.16 27.59 5.34
CA LEU A 688 -15.23 26.13 5.49
C LEU A 688 -16.38 25.65 6.39
N CYS A 689 -16.95 26.55 7.20
CA CYS A 689 -18.14 26.28 8.01
C CYS A 689 -19.47 26.64 7.30
N SER A 690 -19.40 27.22 6.10
CA SER A 690 -20.61 27.58 5.36
C SER A 690 -21.43 26.34 4.99
N PRO A 691 -22.76 26.35 5.13
CA PRO A 691 -23.61 25.26 4.72
C PRO A 691 -23.63 25.06 3.19
N THR A 692 -23.06 25.97 2.39
CA THR A 692 -22.96 25.82 0.93
C THR A 692 -21.55 25.51 0.46
N THR A 693 -20.58 25.36 1.37
CA THR A 693 -19.21 24.97 1.05
C THR A 693 -18.96 23.51 1.45
N SER A 694 -18.31 22.74 0.59
CA SER A 694 -17.79 21.42 0.95
C SER A 694 -16.50 21.10 0.21
N VAL A 695 -15.50 20.60 0.95
CA VAL A 695 -14.18 20.29 0.40
C VAL A 695 -13.94 18.79 0.39
N SER A 696 -13.52 18.25 -0.75
CA SER A 696 -13.05 16.87 -0.88
C SER A 696 -11.53 16.87 -1.03
N MET A 697 -10.82 16.06 -0.27
CA MET A 697 -9.35 15.96 -0.32
C MET A 697 -8.95 14.54 -0.68
N THR A 698 -8.26 14.38 -1.80
CA THR A 698 -7.83 13.08 -2.33
C THR A 698 -6.45 12.74 -1.78
N ILE A 699 -6.41 12.24 -0.56
CA ILE A 699 -5.19 11.91 0.19
C ILE A 699 -5.41 10.61 0.97
N ASN A 700 -4.40 9.74 1.03
CA ASN A 700 -4.51 8.41 1.67
C ASN A 700 -3.48 8.24 2.79
N GLY A 701 -2.20 7.97 2.48
CA GLY A 701 -1.14 7.72 3.48
C GLY A 701 -1.07 8.75 4.62
N PRO A 702 -0.82 10.04 4.32
CA PRO A 702 -0.77 11.11 5.33
C PRO A 702 -2.13 11.79 5.55
N ALA A 703 -3.24 11.12 5.22
CA ALA A 703 -4.59 11.68 5.40
C ALA A 703 -4.88 12.18 6.82
N PRO A 704 -4.46 11.50 7.92
CA PRO A 704 -4.65 12.03 9.27
C PRO A 704 -3.99 13.41 9.49
N MET A 705 -2.79 13.61 8.94
CA MET A 705 -2.02 14.86 9.05
C MET A 705 -2.70 15.99 8.26
N ILE A 706 -3.06 15.73 7.00
CA ILE A 706 -3.75 16.71 6.15
C ILE A 706 -5.14 17.05 6.69
N LEU A 707 -5.86 16.07 7.26
CA LEU A 707 -7.13 16.30 7.94
C LEU A 707 -6.95 17.19 9.17
N ALA A 708 -5.87 16.98 9.95
CA ALA A 708 -5.55 17.85 11.07
C ALA A 708 -5.25 19.28 10.61
N PHE A 709 -4.51 19.47 9.51
CA PHE A 709 -4.31 20.79 8.92
C PHE A 709 -5.64 21.43 8.52
N PHE A 710 -6.52 20.67 7.86
CA PHE A 710 -7.84 21.17 7.42
C PHE A 710 -8.73 21.60 8.58
N MET A 711 -8.79 20.80 9.64
CA MET A 711 -9.56 21.16 10.83
C MET A 711 -9.01 22.42 11.49
N ASN A 712 -7.69 22.56 11.60
CA ASN A 712 -7.08 23.77 12.18
C ASN A 712 -7.28 25.00 11.28
N ALA A 713 -7.18 24.87 9.95
CA ALA A 713 -7.47 25.96 9.03
C ALA A 713 -8.92 26.45 9.15
N ALA A 714 -9.89 25.53 9.28
CA ALA A 714 -11.29 25.88 9.51
C ALA A 714 -11.51 26.59 10.86
N ILE A 715 -10.86 26.11 11.93
CA ILE A 715 -10.93 26.74 13.26
C ILE A 715 -10.37 28.16 13.20
N ASP A 716 -9.20 28.33 12.58
CA ASP A 716 -8.54 29.63 12.48
C ASP A 716 -9.39 30.62 11.68
N GLN A 717 -10.09 30.20 10.60
CA GLN A 717 -11.07 31.05 9.92
C GLN A 717 -12.20 31.54 10.87
N GLN A 718 -12.70 30.68 11.76
CA GLN A 718 -13.74 31.10 12.70
C GLN A 718 -13.20 31.96 13.84
N VAL A 719 -11.93 31.80 14.21
CA VAL A 719 -11.24 32.73 15.13
C VAL A 719 -11.09 34.11 14.48
N GLU A 720 -10.71 34.19 13.20
CA GLU A 720 -10.65 35.46 12.47
C GLU A 720 -12.01 36.17 12.46
N LYS A 721 -13.09 35.45 12.15
CA LYS A 721 -14.45 35.97 12.20
C LYS A 721 -14.87 36.44 13.60
N HIS A 722 -14.50 35.68 14.64
CA HIS A 722 -14.77 36.07 16.01
C HIS A 722 -14.06 37.38 16.37
N LEU A 723 -12.80 37.55 15.94
CA LEU A 723 -12.04 38.78 16.15
C LEU A 723 -12.64 39.95 15.36
N ASP A 724 -13.16 39.72 14.16
CA ASP A 724 -13.92 40.73 13.39
C ASP A 724 -15.20 41.16 14.12
N GLU A 725 -15.99 40.21 14.62
CA GLU A 725 -17.26 40.46 15.32
C GLU A 725 -17.06 41.18 16.66
N THR A 726 -15.96 40.89 17.37
CA THR A 726 -15.69 41.44 18.71
C THR A 726 -14.78 42.66 18.71
N GLY A 727 -14.18 43.02 17.57
CA GLY A 727 -13.15 44.05 17.49
C GLY A 727 -11.82 43.65 18.18
N GLY A 728 -11.54 42.36 18.29
CA GLY A 728 -10.39 41.82 19.04
C GLY A 728 -9.03 41.94 18.34
N TRP A 729 -8.98 42.48 17.12
CA TRP A 729 -7.78 42.50 16.28
C TRP A 729 -6.60 43.28 16.85
N ASP A 730 -6.82 44.37 17.58
CA ASP A 730 -5.70 45.15 18.14
C ASP A 730 -4.85 44.32 19.11
N LYS A 731 -5.52 43.52 19.95
CA LYS A 731 -4.85 42.61 20.88
C LYS A 731 -4.16 41.47 20.14
N ALA A 732 -4.85 40.86 19.17
CA ALA A 732 -4.30 39.77 18.36
C ALA A 732 -3.05 40.22 17.57
N ASN A 733 -3.12 41.38 16.90
CA ASN A 733 -2.01 41.94 16.12
C ASN A 733 -0.79 42.24 16.98
N LYS A 734 -0.99 42.65 18.24
CA LYS A 734 0.13 42.81 19.18
C LYS A 734 0.82 41.47 19.45
N ILE A 735 0.04 40.43 19.74
CA ILE A 735 0.57 39.07 19.97
C ILE A 735 1.30 38.55 18.73
N ILE A 736 0.70 38.70 17.54
CA ILE A 736 1.28 38.30 16.26
C ILE A 736 2.64 38.99 16.06
N LYS A 737 2.69 40.32 16.24
CA LYS A 737 3.93 41.09 16.10
C LYS A 737 5.00 40.67 17.10
N ASP A 738 4.62 40.34 18.34
CA ASP A 738 5.55 39.86 19.36
C ASP A 738 6.03 38.41 19.07
N TYR A 739 5.22 37.61 18.37
CA TYR A 739 5.52 36.22 18.02
C TYR A 739 6.55 36.12 16.88
N PHE A 740 6.39 36.91 15.81
CA PHE A 740 7.29 36.86 14.66
C PHE A 740 8.49 37.80 14.83
N ARG A 741 9.69 37.22 14.96
CA ARG A 741 10.97 37.95 14.98
C ARG A 741 11.55 38.16 13.58
N GLU A 742 11.29 37.22 12.68
CA GLU A 742 11.65 37.24 11.26
C GLU A 742 10.34 37.03 10.47
N GLY A 743 10.14 37.83 9.41
CA GLY A 743 8.90 38.01 8.63
C GLY A 743 7.77 36.96 8.76
N GLN A 744 6.55 37.45 9.00
CA GLN A 744 5.34 36.62 9.00
C GLN A 744 5.11 35.98 7.60
N PRO A 745 4.66 34.72 7.51
CA PRO A 745 4.26 34.13 6.24
C PRO A 745 3.12 34.91 5.59
N VAL A 746 3.18 35.07 4.26
CA VAL A 746 2.19 35.82 3.47
C VAL A 746 1.66 35.00 2.30
N TYR A 747 0.49 35.37 1.80
CA TYR A 747 -0.02 34.88 0.52
C TYR A 747 0.77 35.52 -0.63
N GLU A 748 1.32 34.71 -1.52
CA GLU A 748 2.14 35.21 -2.64
C GLU A 748 1.28 35.56 -3.87
N GLY A 749 1.39 36.81 -4.30
CA GLY A 749 0.69 37.34 -5.48
C GLY A 749 -0.66 38.01 -5.14
N GLU A 750 -1.43 38.32 -6.18
CA GLU A 750 -2.74 38.97 -6.03
C GLU A 750 -3.82 37.97 -5.60
N LEU A 751 -4.73 38.43 -4.74
CA LEU A 751 -5.91 37.64 -4.35
C LEU A 751 -6.86 37.51 -5.56
N PRO A 752 -7.37 36.31 -5.85
CA PRO A 752 -8.31 36.12 -6.95
C PRO A 752 -9.66 36.80 -6.69
N ASP A 753 -10.38 37.10 -7.77
CA ASP A 753 -11.78 37.56 -7.73
C ASP A 753 -12.63 36.70 -6.78
N GLY A 754 -13.24 37.33 -5.77
CA GLY A 754 -14.12 36.67 -4.81
C GLY A 754 -13.43 36.15 -3.54
N ASN A 755 -12.12 36.30 -3.42
CA ASN A 755 -11.38 36.06 -2.18
C ASN A 755 -11.39 37.33 -1.30
N ASP A 756 -11.96 37.23 -0.10
CA ASP A 756 -12.10 38.33 0.87
C ASP A 756 -10.96 38.38 1.91
N GLY A 757 -9.94 37.51 1.76
CA GLY A 757 -8.80 37.40 2.67
C GLY A 757 -9.08 36.56 3.93
N LEU A 758 -10.25 35.94 4.07
CA LEU A 758 -10.56 35.03 5.17
C LEU A 758 -9.57 33.85 5.19
N GLY A 759 -8.96 33.59 6.35
CA GLY A 759 -8.00 32.52 6.60
C GLY A 759 -6.54 32.92 6.37
N LEU A 760 -6.25 34.17 6.01
CA LEU A 760 -4.88 34.65 5.76
C LEU A 760 -4.30 35.48 6.91
N ARG A 761 -5.10 35.94 7.85
CA ARG A 761 -4.65 36.88 8.89
C ARG A 761 -3.90 36.17 10.02
N LEU A 762 -4.14 34.87 10.19
CA LEU A 762 -3.42 34.00 11.13
C LEU A 762 -2.37 33.12 10.43
N LEU A 763 -1.76 33.55 9.33
CA LEU A 763 -0.63 32.79 8.76
C LEU A 763 0.57 32.79 9.73
N GLY A 764 1.15 31.61 9.95
CA GLY A 764 2.29 31.33 10.84
C GLY A 764 1.96 31.19 12.33
N ILE A 765 0.70 31.38 12.72
CA ILE A 765 0.25 31.31 14.12
C ILE A 765 -1.14 30.67 14.19
N THR A 766 -1.48 30.05 15.31
CA THR A 766 -2.77 29.39 15.51
C THR A 766 -3.69 30.20 16.40
N GLY A 767 -5.01 30.00 16.24
CA GLY A 767 -6.05 30.72 16.96
C GLY A 767 -5.91 30.66 18.49
N ASP A 768 -5.43 29.55 19.04
CA ASP A 768 -5.23 29.35 20.50
C ASP A 768 -4.20 30.31 21.12
N LYS A 769 -3.36 30.95 20.29
CA LYS A 769 -2.39 31.94 20.74
C LYS A 769 -2.95 33.35 20.79
N VAL A 770 -3.99 33.65 19.99
CA VAL A 770 -4.51 35.02 19.81
C VAL A 770 -5.80 35.28 20.58
N VAL A 771 -6.51 34.22 20.99
CA VAL A 771 -7.66 34.30 21.92
C VAL A 771 -7.40 33.49 23.19
N ASP A 772 -8.24 33.67 24.22
CA ASP A 772 -8.13 32.88 25.45
C ASP A 772 -8.61 31.43 25.24
N ALA A 773 -8.21 30.55 26.15
CA ALA A 773 -8.44 29.10 26.04
C ALA A 773 -9.92 28.70 26.03
N GLU A 774 -10.78 29.43 26.78
CA GLU A 774 -12.21 29.14 26.84
C GLU A 774 -12.89 29.54 25.52
N THR A 775 -12.57 30.73 25.02
CA THR A 775 -13.02 31.21 23.71
C THR A 775 -12.58 30.26 22.60
N TYR A 776 -11.31 29.86 22.56
CA TYR A 776 -10.79 28.93 21.56
C TYR A 776 -11.50 27.57 21.62
N ALA A 777 -11.65 26.98 22.82
CA ALA A 777 -12.31 25.69 22.98
C ALA A 777 -13.76 25.72 22.47
N ARG A 778 -14.49 26.81 22.74
CA ARG A 778 -15.87 27.01 22.24
C ARG A 778 -15.90 27.10 20.71
N ILE A 779 -15.03 27.93 20.10
CA ILE A 779 -14.96 28.09 18.65
C ILE A 779 -14.58 26.76 17.98
N LYS A 780 -13.59 26.05 18.52
CA LYS A 780 -13.13 24.75 18.03
C LYS A 780 -14.27 23.72 18.03
N ALA A 781 -14.99 23.58 19.15
CA ALA A 781 -16.08 22.63 19.26
C ALA A 781 -17.23 22.94 18.27
N ASP A 782 -17.60 24.21 18.11
CA ASP A 782 -18.63 24.63 17.16
C ASP A 782 -18.19 24.39 15.70
N THR A 783 -16.96 24.80 15.36
CA THR A 783 -16.37 24.68 14.01
C THR A 783 -16.33 23.22 13.54
N ILE A 784 -15.73 22.35 14.34
CA ILE A 784 -15.55 20.92 14.01
C ILE A 784 -16.90 20.21 13.83
N SER A 785 -17.95 20.65 14.53
CA SER A 785 -19.30 20.10 14.37
C SER A 785 -20.02 20.54 13.08
N LYS A 786 -19.64 21.69 12.52
CA LYS A 786 -20.28 22.32 11.35
C LYS A 786 -19.58 22.01 10.04
N VAL A 787 -18.25 21.87 10.06
CA VAL A 787 -17.43 21.72 8.86
C VAL A 787 -17.91 20.60 7.94
N ARG A 788 -17.87 20.84 6.63
CA ARG A 788 -18.37 19.92 5.61
C ARG A 788 -17.28 19.49 4.65
N GLY A 789 -17.14 18.19 4.45
CA GLY A 789 -16.16 17.68 3.49
C GLY A 789 -15.98 16.18 3.51
N THR A 790 -14.99 15.73 2.77
CA THR A 790 -14.60 14.34 2.65
C THR A 790 -13.08 14.27 2.59
N VAL A 791 -12.49 13.37 3.36
CA VAL A 791 -11.12 12.90 3.13
C VAL A 791 -11.20 11.50 2.52
N GLN A 792 -10.37 11.20 1.52
CA GLN A 792 -10.44 9.90 0.86
C GLN A 792 -10.03 8.76 1.80
N ALA A 793 -8.78 8.76 2.27
CA ALA A 793 -8.29 7.96 3.38
C ALA A 793 -8.67 6.45 3.35
N ASP A 794 -8.81 5.88 2.16
CA ASP A 794 -9.09 4.45 1.99
C ASP A 794 -7.75 3.74 1.87
N ILE A 795 -7.31 3.11 2.95
CA ILE A 795 -6.01 2.44 3.07
C ILE A 795 -6.04 1.05 2.41
N LEU A 796 -7.19 0.39 2.36
CA LEU A 796 -7.29 -0.96 1.82
C LEU A 796 -7.09 -0.98 0.30
N LYS A 797 -7.64 0.02 -0.41
CA LYS A 797 -7.34 0.18 -1.86
C LYS A 797 -5.86 0.48 -2.13
N GLU A 798 -5.13 1.08 -1.17
CA GLU A 798 -3.72 1.43 -1.36
C GLU A 798 -2.86 0.19 -1.46
N ASP A 799 -3.12 -0.80 -0.60
CA ASP A 799 -2.44 -2.09 -0.65
C ASP A 799 -2.87 -2.93 -1.87
N GLN A 800 -4.14 -2.80 -2.29
CA GLN A 800 -4.68 -3.59 -3.41
C GLN A 800 -4.29 -3.08 -4.80
N ALA A 801 -4.17 -1.76 -4.99
CA ALA A 801 -4.09 -1.18 -6.33
C ALA A 801 -3.20 0.07 -6.44
N GLN A 802 -3.29 1.01 -5.50
CA GLN A 802 -2.71 2.36 -5.72
C GLN A 802 -1.26 2.51 -5.20
N ASN A 803 -0.81 1.63 -4.31
CA ASN A 803 0.57 1.53 -3.83
C ASN A 803 1.14 2.86 -3.25
N THR A 804 0.29 3.73 -2.67
CA THR A 804 0.72 4.96 -1.96
C THR A 804 0.68 4.81 -0.43
N CYS A 805 0.61 3.58 0.08
CA CYS A 805 0.69 3.34 1.52
C CYS A 805 2.12 3.61 2.03
N ILE A 806 2.27 4.60 2.91
CA ILE A 806 3.57 4.99 3.50
C ILE A 806 3.79 4.43 4.92
N PHE A 807 2.73 3.93 5.54
CA PHE A 807 2.76 3.27 6.83
C PHE A 807 2.42 1.79 6.66
N SER A 808 2.66 0.96 7.68
CA SER A 808 2.10 -0.39 7.67
C SER A 808 0.56 -0.32 7.65
N THR A 809 -0.07 -1.23 6.92
CA THR A 809 -1.54 -1.29 6.78
C THR A 809 -2.23 -1.31 8.14
N GLU A 810 -1.69 -2.06 9.10
CA GLU A 810 -2.22 -2.13 10.48
C GLU A 810 -2.17 -0.78 11.19
N PHE A 811 -1.04 -0.07 11.11
CA PHE A 811 -0.89 1.24 11.75
C PHE A 811 -1.80 2.29 11.10
N ALA A 812 -1.87 2.30 9.77
CA ALA A 812 -2.75 3.19 9.03
C ALA A 812 -4.23 2.93 9.38
N MET A 813 -4.67 1.67 9.42
CA MET A 813 -6.04 1.32 9.83
C MET A 813 -6.34 1.70 11.29
N ARG A 814 -5.35 1.60 12.19
CA ARG A 814 -5.50 2.09 13.56
C ARG A 814 -5.73 3.60 13.59
N MET A 815 -4.94 4.38 12.85
CA MET A 815 -5.14 5.84 12.75
C MET A 815 -6.51 6.19 12.18
N MET A 816 -7.01 5.41 11.20
CA MET A 816 -8.37 5.60 10.68
C MET A 816 -9.45 5.34 11.75
N GLY A 817 -9.24 4.34 12.60
CA GLY A 817 -10.08 4.09 13.78
C GLY A 817 -10.05 5.27 14.77
N ASP A 818 -8.86 5.81 15.05
CA ASP A 818 -8.67 6.95 15.95
C ASP A 818 -9.38 8.22 15.42
N ILE A 819 -9.33 8.47 14.09
CA ILE A 819 -10.09 9.55 13.45
C ILE A 819 -11.59 9.36 13.64
N GLN A 820 -12.10 8.15 13.40
CA GLN A 820 -13.53 7.88 13.53
C GLN A 820 -13.99 8.02 14.99
N GLN A 821 -13.18 7.57 15.95
CA GLN A 821 -13.44 7.78 17.37
C GLN A 821 -13.49 9.28 17.70
N PHE A 822 -12.50 10.05 17.25
CA PHE A 822 -12.46 11.50 17.45
C PHE A 822 -13.72 12.18 16.87
N PHE A 823 -14.17 11.76 15.68
CA PHE A 823 -15.38 12.28 15.04
C PHE A 823 -16.64 12.02 15.89
N VAL A 824 -16.76 10.83 16.46
CA VAL A 824 -17.89 10.48 17.35
C VAL A 824 -17.85 11.33 18.62
N ASP A 825 -16.71 11.36 19.31
CA ASP A 825 -16.54 12.05 20.59
C ASP A 825 -16.79 13.57 20.46
N HIS A 826 -16.44 14.15 19.31
CA HIS A 826 -16.58 15.59 19.03
C HIS A 826 -17.78 15.94 18.16
N LYS A 827 -18.70 15.00 17.91
CA LYS A 827 -19.95 15.21 17.14
C LYS A 827 -19.72 15.73 15.71
N VAL A 828 -18.66 15.27 15.04
CA VAL A 828 -18.39 15.54 13.63
C VAL A 828 -19.35 14.71 12.77
N ARG A 829 -20.46 15.33 12.35
CA ARG A 829 -21.54 14.65 11.61
C ARG A 829 -21.58 14.99 10.12
N ASN A 830 -20.81 15.99 9.73
CA ASN A 830 -20.90 16.63 8.41
C ASN A 830 -19.64 16.40 7.55
N PHE A 831 -18.63 15.71 8.10
CA PHE A 831 -17.41 15.37 7.43
C PHE A 831 -17.30 13.84 7.29
N TYR A 832 -16.99 13.36 6.09
CA TYR A 832 -16.77 11.95 5.82
C TYR A 832 -15.30 11.61 6.09
N SER A 833 -15.06 10.75 7.08
CA SER A 833 -13.72 10.30 7.52
C SER A 833 -13.06 9.35 6.52
N VAL A 834 -13.83 8.71 5.64
CA VAL A 834 -13.34 7.78 4.61
C VAL A 834 -14.25 7.84 3.39
N SER A 835 -13.66 7.68 2.21
CA SER A 835 -14.35 7.48 0.94
C SER A 835 -13.82 6.20 0.28
N ILE A 836 -14.49 5.09 0.57
CA ILE A 836 -14.18 3.77 0.00
C ILE A 836 -14.28 3.84 -1.53
N SER A 837 -13.20 3.49 -2.24
CA SER A 837 -13.07 3.80 -3.67
C SER A 837 -12.56 2.65 -4.53
N GLY A 838 -13.37 2.26 -5.51
CA GLY A 838 -12.99 1.30 -6.55
C GLY A 838 -12.33 1.89 -7.78
N TYR A 839 -12.19 3.21 -7.89
CA TYR A 839 -11.69 3.85 -9.12
C TYR A 839 -10.29 3.35 -9.47
N HIS A 840 -9.36 3.42 -8.52
CA HIS A 840 -7.97 3.01 -8.71
C HIS A 840 -7.80 1.52 -8.96
N ILE A 841 -8.69 0.69 -8.38
CA ILE A 841 -8.73 -0.76 -8.63
C ILE A 841 -9.08 -1.04 -10.10
N ALA A 842 -10.04 -0.30 -10.67
CA ALA A 842 -10.38 -0.42 -12.09
C ALA A 842 -9.27 0.10 -13.01
N GLU A 843 -8.67 1.25 -12.70
CA GLU A 843 -7.55 1.80 -13.49
C GLU A 843 -6.32 0.90 -13.47
N ALA A 844 -6.12 0.12 -12.39
CA ALA A 844 -5.09 -0.92 -12.34
C ALA A 844 -5.40 -2.16 -13.23
N GLY A 845 -6.56 -2.20 -13.87
CA GLY A 845 -6.97 -3.24 -14.83
C GLY A 845 -8.08 -4.17 -14.34
N ALA A 846 -8.71 -3.91 -13.19
CA ALA A 846 -9.84 -4.72 -12.73
C ALA A 846 -11.09 -4.49 -13.59
N ASN A 847 -11.77 -5.57 -13.97
CA ASN A 847 -13.07 -5.47 -14.64
C ASN A 847 -14.16 -4.91 -13.68
N PRO A 848 -15.33 -4.48 -14.19
CA PRO A 848 -16.37 -3.87 -13.35
C PRO A 848 -16.89 -4.75 -12.20
N ILE A 849 -16.89 -6.08 -12.36
CA ILE A 849 -17.33 -7.01 -11.30
C ILE A 849 -16.28 -7.03 -10.18
N SER A 850 -15.01 -7.18 -10.52
CA SER A 850 -13.91 -7.15 -9.56
C SER A 850 -13.82 -5.81 -8.84
N GLN A 851 -13.98 -4.70 -9.57
CA GLN A 851 -14.05 -3.35 -9.00
C GLN A 851 -15.14 -3.25 -7.93
N LEU A 852 -16.38 -3.59 -8.28
CA LEU A 852 -17.51 -3.49 -7.37
C LEU A 852 -17.34 -4.43 -6.16
N ALA A 853 -16.93 -5.67 -6.40
CA ALA A 853 -16.76 -6.65 -5.34
C ALA A 853 -15.68 -6.25 -4.33
N PHE A 854 -14.50 -5.81 -4.79
CA PHE A 854 -13.41 -5.39 -3.89
C PHE A 854 -13.74 -4.10 -3.14
N THR A 855 -14.45 -3.16 -3.76
CA THR A 855 -14.87 -1.91 -3.09
C THR A 855 -15.89 -2.17 -1.97
N LEU A 856 -16.76 -3.16 -2.13
CA LEU A 856 -17.77 -3.52 -1.12
C LEU A 856 -17.23 -4.45 -0.01
N SER A 857 -16.08 -5.09 -0.23
CA SER A 857 -15.49 -6.11 0.67
C SER A 857 -14.60 -5.49 1.74
#